data_AF-A0A4P7WE12-F1
#
_entry.id   AF-A0A4P7WE12-F1
#
_cell.length_a   1.000
_cell.length_b   1.000
_cell.length_c   1.000
_cell.angle_alpha   90.00
_cell.angle_beta   90.00
_cell.angle_gamma   90.00
#
_symmetry.space_group_name_H-M   'P 1'
#
loop_
_entity.id
_entity.type
_entity.pdbx_description
1 polymer ?
#
loop_
_entity_poly.entity_id
_entity_poly.type
_entity_poly.pdbx_seq_one_letter_code
_entity_poly.pdbx_strand_id
1 'polypeptide(L)'
;MRILLIMRGPPSCGKSSWIAQRGLQPYTLSAEQINLQFSNPTFQEDGTLAIDHSISSHLSSFLEKQLLERLKKGETTVIDSTASNREILTWANLARLYHYKILVLDFTTALQTCLERNENRRGTLSYLPAEKVTHLWNVAQTSRENLKKYLRFEAPDTFSLEKDFSLKVTDLNAYQEIISIGDIHGCRQHLEKLLPNGIEENKFYIFVGDYLDRGYDNAGVMNWLWQNCFQQNVRKSNVILLAGNHERYLQAWLNNEKLDSDEFTGRTRPELLKSNWHPSTDKFKIFLKSLSSCFCYKFHEKKVFLSHAGVPALIESLWKISAKDFEKGWGNHDTDIDRIFSKNMTGREIYQIHGHRNALNYPTLATNISFNLVGKVEFGGELRAIRHTENDFMPFSASVLIESTQQKYDIVPVPENIKALFTEQSCPHCDAAFFEELKAEKNVQVTPQKGWQDIISLRLKKNNEKEKVTPLKPQGLFLNQKTNIILARSYNKFTHIGGKQSLEKMTQRFAYPVSVRRKENGFIGLTGCDGDNHLLLASRNYLTGPFAENFAEKVTEDLGNKILTLNETFGVSCLFEVIDPDQFPNIIKYDHPQLLLLDIIYREEAFKKLPYEALPEIAEFLGLPYSKRIATLKTKEEFLHFLKKAESSEDAGYIFEDQNNFIVKYRTPYYQAWSLMNGVLHTILEGKKKRFPSELLRLYRKYPNYFTEEKQVLLRVFYDYLETSAKSLLSEGLIAVRDCFFNLE
;
A
#
# COMPACT_ATOMS: atom_id res chain seq x y z
N MET A 1 -3.28 -20.97 -11.64
CA MET A 1 -1.82 -21.08 -11.46
C MET A 1 -1.38 -21.22 -10.01
N ARG A 2 -2.14 -20.70 -9.04
CA ARG A 2 -1.87 -20.90 -7.60
C ARG A 2 -2.08 -22.37 -7.21
N ILE A 3 -1.00 -23.16 -7.22
CA ILE A 3 -1.02 -24.61 -7.02
C ILE A 3 -0.03 -24.99 -5.93
N LEU A 4 -0.51 -25.72 -4.92
CA LEU A 4 0.31 -26.36 -3.92
C LEU A 4 0.20 -27.87 -4.09
N LEU A 5 1.31 -28.51 -4.41
CA LEU A 5 1.43 -29.95 -4.58
C LEU A 5 2.20 -30.52 -3.38
N ILE A 6 1.57 -31.33 -2.57
CA ILE A 6 2.17 -31.93 -1.38
C ILE A 6 2.50 -33.38 -1.69
N MET A 7 3.78 -33.73 -1.69
CA MET A 7 4.24 -35.09 -1.95
C MET A 7 4.11 -35.91 -0.67
N ARG A 8 3.29 -36.96 -0.69
CA ARG A 8 3.03 -37.82 0.45
C ARG A 8 3.52 -39.23 0.18
N GLY A 9 4.27 -39.79 1.12
CA GLY A 9 4.68 -41.18 1.08
C GLY A 9 5.95 -41.42 1.90
N PRO A 10 6.25 -42.68 2.22
CA PRO A 10 7.42 -43.04 3.03
C PRO A 10 8.74 -42.71 2.31
N PRO A 11 9.88 -42.77 3.01
CA PRO A 11 11.19 -42.78 2.35
C PRO A 11 11.26 -43.87 1.26
N SER A 12 12.06 -43.62 0.22
CA SER A 12 12.30 -44.58 -0.88
C SER A 12 11.08 -44.98 -1.72
N CYS A 13 9.92 -44.33 -1.55
CA CYS A 13 8.72 -44.60 -2.37
C CYS A 13 8.78 -44.01 -3.80
N GLY A 14 9.70 -43.10 -4.09
CA GLY A 14 9.93 -42.53 -5.43
C GLY A 14 9.67 -41.03 -5.61
N LYS A 15 9.32 -40.28 -4.54
CA LYS A 15 8.99 -38.83 -4.60
C LYS A 15 10.02 -37.99 -5.37
N SER A 16 11.27 -38.01 -4.90
CA SER A 16 12.34 -37.17 -5.47
C SER A 16 12.72 -37.59 -6.89
N SER A 17 12.62 -38.89 -7.22
CA SER A 17 12.78 -39.39 -8.58
C SER A 17 11.68 -38.88 -9.51
N TRP A 18 10.42 -38.91 -9.06
CA TRP A 18 9.27 -38.39 -9.81
C TRP A 18 9.40 -36.88 -10.08
N ILE A 19 9.86 -36.11 -9.10
CA ILE A 19 10.16 -34.68 -9.24
C ILE A 19 11.23 -34.47 -10.30
N ALA A 20 12.32 -35.23 -10.22
CA ALA A 20 13.47 -35.07 -11.11
C ALA A 20 13.14 -35.42 -12.57
N GLN A 21 12.44 -36.53 -12.79
CA GLN A 21 12.03 -36.98 -14.13
C GLN A 21 11.09 -35.99 -14.83
N ARG A 22 10.40 -35.12 -14.07
CA ARG A 22 9.45 -34.13 -14.59
C ARG A 22 9.99 -32.70 -14.57
N GLY A 23 11.26 -32.50 -14.22
CA GLY A 23 11.87 -31.17 -14.18
C GLY A 23 11.25 -30.24 -13.13
N LEU A 24 10.72 -30.80 -12.03
CA LEU A 24 9.99 -30.04 -11.01
C LEU A 24 10.88 -29.50 -9.88
N GLN A 25 12.19 -29.72 -9.95
CA GLN A 25 13.15 -29.25 -8.95
C GLN A 25 13.04 -27.74 -8.67
N PRO A 26 12.93 -26.84 -9.68
CA PRO A 26 12.84 -25.39 -9.43
C PRO A 26 11.61 -24.99 -8.60
N TYR A 27 10.53 -25.78 -8.70
CA TYR A 27 9.25 -25.55 -8.03
C TYR A 27 9.18 -26.23 -6.66
N THR A 28 10.20 -26.99 -6.27
CA THR A 28 10.16 -27.85 -5.07
C THR A 28 10.81 -27.18 -3.86
N LEU A 29 10.16 -27.30 -2.70
CA LEU A 29 10.74 -27.10 -1.37
C LEU A 29 11.00 -28.49 -0.78
N SER A 30 12.26 -28.94 -0.83
CA SER A 30 12.66 -30.25 -0.31
C SER A 30 13.21 -30.11 1.11
N ALA A 31 12.60 -30.78 2.06
CA ALA A 31 13.05 -30.78 3.46
C ALA A 31 14.49 -31.27 3.60
N GLU A 32 14.88 -32.28 2.82
CA GLU A 32 16.22 -32.86 2.80
C GLU A 32 17.26 -31.87 2.25
N GLN A 33 16.98 -31.23 1.11
CA GLN A 33 17.89 -30.23 0.53
C GLN A 33 18.04 -29.00 1.42
N ILE A 34 16.94 -28.54 2.04
CA ILE A 34 16.99 -27.42 3.00
C ILE A 34 17.85 -27.82 4.20
N ASN A 35 17.74 -29.06 4.69
CA ASN A 35 18.55 -29.51 5.81
C ASN A 35 20.05 -29.46 5.52
N LEU A 36 20.45 -29.95 4.35
CA LEU A 36 21.84 -29.90 3.88
C LEU A 36 22.37 -28.48 3.64
N GLN A 37 21.49 -27.47 3.55
CA GLN A 37 21.88 -26.06 3.52
C GLN A 37 22.12 -25.47 4.91
N PHE A 38 21.53 -26.05 5.96
CA PHE A 38 21.71 -25.62 7.34
C PHE A 38 22.88 -26.32 8.03
N SER A 39 23.06 -27.63 7.76
CA SER A 39 24.06 -28.46 8.42
C SER A 39 24.78 -29.36 7.42
N ASN A 40 26.06 -29.62 7.70
CA ASN A 40 26.80 -30.70 7.06
C ASN A 40 26.23 -32.07 7.48
N PRO A 41 26.51 -33.15 6.73
CA PRO A 41 26.27 -34.51 7.20
C PRO A 41 26.93 -34.81 8.55
N THR A 42 26.35 -35.74 9.30
CA THR A 42 26.86 -36.22 10.60
C THR A 42 27.15 -37.72 10.58
N PHE A 43 27.95 -38.19 11.53
CA PHE A 43 28.31 -39.61 11.65
C PHE A 43 27.19 -40.44 12.30
N GLN A 44 27.04 -41.68 11.85
CA GLN A 44 26.29 -42.75 12.51
C GLN A 44 27.23 -43.65 13.33
N GLU A 45 26.66 -44.50 14.20
CA GLU A 45 27.42 -45.45 15.04
C GLU A 45 28.29 -46.41 14.23
N ASP A 46 27.90 -46.73 12.99
CA ASP A 46 28.64 -47.59 12.07
C ASP A 46 29.74 -46.86 11.25
N GLY A 47 29.97 -45.57 11.53
CA GLY A 47 30.95 -44.73 10.85
C GLY A 47 30.50 -44.17 9.50
N THR A 48 29.28 -44.49 9.03
CA THR A 48 28.73 -43.89 7.81
C THR A 48 28.22 -42.47 8.05
N LEU A 49 28.10 -41.70 6.97
CA LEU A 49 27.52 -40.35 7.03
C LEU A 49 26.02 -40.38 6.75
N ALA A 50 25.27 -39.58 7.50
CA ALA A 50 23.84 -39.37 7.33
C ALA A 50 23.46 -37.90 7.45
N ILE A 51 22.22 -37.60 7.08
CA ILE A 51 21.65 -36.27 7.28
C ILE A 51 21.43 -36.02 8.78
N ASP A 52 21.91 -34.88 9.27
CA ASP A 52 21.67 -34.44 10.64
C ASP A 52 20.21 -33.98 10.82
N HIS A 53 19.45 -34.68 11.64
CA HIS A 53 18.05 -34.35 11.93
C HIS A 53 17.86 -33.59 13.26
N SER A 54 18.94 -33.21 13.95
CA SER A 54 18.90 -32.52 15.24
C SER A 54 18.26 -31.11 15.18
N ILE A 55 18.30 -30.46 14.01
CA ILE A 55 17.79 -29.10 13.77
C ILE A 55 16.35 -29.03 13.23
N SER A 56 15.57 -30.12 13.38
CA SER A 56 14.22 -30.28 12.80
C SER A 56 13.24 -29.13 13.07
N SER A 57 13.28 -28.52 14.27
CA SER A 57 12.41 -27.39 14.62
C SER A 57 12.70 -26.13 13.79
N HIS A 58 13.98 -25.83 13.56
CA HIS A 58 14.40 -24.70 12.74
C HIS A 58 14.05 -24.92 11.27
N LEU A 59 14.23 -26.15 10.77
CA LEU A 59 13.89 -26.55 9.41
C LEU A 59 12.41 -26.30 9.07
N SER A 60 11.51 -26.76 9.94
CA SER A 60 10.06 -26.63 9.71
C SER A 60 9.64 -25.16 9.62
N SER A 61 10.11 -24.33 10.56
CA SER A 61 9.83 -22.88 10.55
C SER A 61 10.37 -22.18 9.30
N PHE A 62 11.54 -22.59 8.80
CA PHE A 62 12.14 -22.04 7.59
C PHE A 62 11.36 -22.45 6.33
N LEU A 63 10.97 -23.73 6.22
CA LEU A 63 10.16 -24.23 5.11
C LEU A 63 8.83 -23.49 5.05
N GLU A 64 8.14 -23.33 6.18
CA GLU A 64 6.88 -22.57 6.25
C GLU A 64 7.04 -21.11 5.83
N LYS A 65 8.14 -20.46 6.24
CA LYS A 65 8.46 -19.09 5.82
C LYS A 65 8.69 -19.01 4.30
N GLN A 66 9.44 -19.95 3.73
CA GLN A 66 9.68 -20.00 2.28
C GLN A 66 8.39 -20.28 1.51
N LEU A 67 7.58 -21.23 2.00
CA LEU A 67 6.26 -21.51 1.44
C LEU A 67 5.41 -20.24 1.44
N LEU A 68 5.31 -19.53 2.57
CA LEU A 68 4.54 -18.30 2.67
C LEU A 68 4.97 -17.25 1.63
N GLU A 69 6.28 -17.05 1.42
CA GLU A 69 6.78 -16.10 0.42
C GLU A 69 6.45 -16.53 -1.03
N ARG A 70 6.44 -17.83 -1.34
CA ARG A 70 5.95 -18.34 -2.63
C ARG A 70 4.44 -18.16 -2.78
N LEU A 71 3.68 -18.43 -1.72
CA LEU A 71 2.22 -18.29 -1.68
C LEU A 71 1.77 -16.85 -1.95
N LYS A 72 2.43 -15.86 -1.33
CA LYS A 72 2.17 -14.43 -1.56
C LYS A 72 2.33 -14.01 -3.02
N LYS A 73 3.23 -14.67 -3.75
CA LYS A 73 3.48 -14.39 -5.17
C LYS A 73 2.56 -15.18 -6.10
N GLY A 74 1.85 -16.19 -5.59
CA GLY A 74 1.05 -17.07 -6.44
C GLY A 74 1.91 -18.04 -7.27
N GLU A 75 3.09 -18.42 -6.80
CA GLU A 75 3.97 -19.41 -7.44
C GLU A 75 3.45 -20.84 -7.23
N THR A 76 3.54 -21.68 -8.27
CA THR A 76 3.38 -23.13 -8.13
C THR A 76 4.46 -23.68 -7.22
N THR A 77 4.07 -24.38 -6.17
CA THR A 77 5.00 -24.92 -5.18
C THR A 77 4.73 -26.40 -4.96
N VAL A 78 5.80 -27.20 -5.05
CA VAL A 78 5.82 -28.62 -4.67
C VAL A 78 6.51 -28.73 -3.32
N ILE A 79 6.00 -29.52 -2.38
CA ILE A 79 6.66 -29.81 -1.11
C ILE A 79 7.09 -31.28 -1.13
N ASP A 80 8.39 -31.53 -1.02
CA ASP A 80 8.97 -32.87 -0.86
C ASP A 80 9.43 -33.06 0.60
N SER A 81 8.64 -33.80 1.37
CA SER A 81 8.94 -34.08 2.78
C SER A 81 8.30 -35.39 3.23
N THR A 82 8.83 -36.00 4.28
CA THR A 82 8.20 -37.10 5.04
C THR A 82 7.38 -36.51 6.19
N ALA A 83 6.45 -35.62 5.85
CA ALA A 83 5.74 -34.78 6.81
C ALA A 83 4.62 -35.54 7.55
N SER A 84 4.36 -35.10 8.77
CA SER A 84 3.19 -35.51 9.55
C SER A 84 1.91 -34.89 8.99
N ASN A 85 0.75 -35.45 9.37
CA ASN A 85 -0.56 -34.88 9.02
C ASN A 85 -0.73 -33.44 9.51
N ARG A 86 -0.17 -33.12 10.67
CA ARG A 86 -0.22 -31.77 11.23
C ARG A 86 0.46 -30.76 10.31
N GLU A 87 1.67 -31.07 9.86
CA GLU A 87 2.44 -30.21 8.95
C GLU A 87 1.72 -30.05 7.61
N ILE A 88 1.21 -31.15 7.04
CA ILE A 88 0.44 -31.11 5.78
C ILE A 88 -0.77 -30.18 5.91
N LEU A 89 -1.50 -30.26 7.03
CA LEU A 89 -2.65 -29.39 7.30
C LEU A 89 -2.22 -27.93 7.54
N THR A 90 -1.09 -27.68 8.20
CA THR A 90 -0.52 -26.33 8.35
C THR A 90 -0.25 -25.71 6.99
N TRP A 91 0.44 -26.41 6.09
CA TRP A 91 0.74 -25.92 4.74
C TRP A 91 -0.53 -25.70 3.91
N ALA A 92 -1.48 -26.62 4.00
CA ALA A 92 -2.78 -26.47 3.36
C ALA A 92 -3.54 -25.23 3.86
N ASN A 93 -3.52 -24.97 5.17
CA ASN A 93 -4.17 -23.80 5.76
C ASN A 93 -3.50 -22.49 5.30
N LEU A 94 -2.17 -22.44 5.27
CA LEU A 94 -1.44 -21.30 4.70
C LEU A 94 -1.83 -21.07 3.23
N ALA A 95 -1.91 -22.13 2.43
CA ALA A 95 -2.27 -22.04 1.02
C ALA A 95 -3.73 -21.57 0.81
N ARG A 96 -4.67 -21.97 1.69
CA ARG A 96 -6.07 -21.51 1.66
C ARG A 96 -6.19 -19.99 1.83
N LEU A 97 -5.33 -19.38 2.65
CA LEU A 97 -5.31 -17.92 2.85
C LEU A 97 -5.00 -17.16 1.55
N TYR A 98 -4.37 -17.79 0.56
CA TYR A 98 -4.04 -17.17 -0.73
C TYR A 98 -4.78 -17.81 -1.91
N HIS A 99 -5.88 -18.52 -1.63
CA HIS A 99 -6.78 -19.13 -2.62
C HIS A 99 -6.09 -20.15 -3.55
N TYR A 100 -5.14 -20.91 -3.02
CA TYR A 100 -4.47 -21.97 -3.76
C TYR A 100 -5.34 -23.20 -3.97
N LYS A 101 -5.14 -23.86 -5.11
CA LYS A 101 -5.56 -25.26 -5.32
C LYS A 101 -4.54 -26.17 -4.62
N ILE A 102 -5.01 -27.02 -3.73
CA ILE A 102 -4.17 -27.88 -2.89
C ILE A 102 -4.40 -29.33 -3.30
N LEU A 103 -3.33 -30.01 -3.68
CA LEU A 103 -3.33 -31.39 -4.13
C LEU A 103 -2.30 -32.20 -3.35
N VAL A 104 -2.66 -33.42 -2.95
CA VAL A 104 -1.74 -34.38 -2.34
C VAL A 104 -1.44 -35.45 -3.36
N LEU A 105 -0.16 -35.59 -3.76
CA LEU A 105 0.29 -36.73 -4.55
C LEU A 105 0.68 -37.87 -3.64
N ASP A 106 -0.09 -38.95 -3.71
CA ASP A 106 -0.03 -40.04 -2.73
C ASP A 106 0.72 -41.25 -3.29
N PHE A 107 1.94 -41.46 -2.78
CA PHE A 107 2.80 -42.59 -3.17
C PHE A 107 2.51 -43.79 -2.26
N THR A 108 1.69 -44.71 -2.75
CA THR A 108 1.25 -45.93 -2.02
C THR A 108 2.15 -47.14 -2.29
N THR A 109 3.44 -46.93 -2.50
CA THR A 109 4.43 -47.97 -2.81
C THR A 109 4.48 -49.04 -1.71
N ALA A 110 4.56 -50.32 -2.09
CA ALA A 110 4.65 -51.44 -1.16
C ALA A 110 5.91 -51.34 -0.28
N LEU A 111 5.82 -51.81 0.98
CA LEU A 111 6.93 -51.75 1.94
C LEU A 111 8.18 -52.46 1.40
N GLN A 112 8.01 -53.66 0.84
CA GLN A 112 9.11 -54.46 0.28
C GLN A 112 9.90 -53.67 -0.78
N THR A 113 9.21 -53.02 -1.72
CA THR A 113 9.83 -52.18 -2.74
C THR A 113 10.54 -50.96 -2.13
N CYS A 114 9.98 -50.36 -1.06
CA CYS A 114 10.64 -49.25 -0.38
C CYS A 114 11.94 -49.71 0.31
N LEU A 115 11.94 -50.89 0.93
CA LEU A 115 13.12 -51.48 1.56
C LEU A 115 14.19 -51.84 0.52
N GLU A 116 13.83 -52.50 -0.56
CA GLU A 116 14.74 -52.82 -1.68
C GLU A 116 15.38 -51.56 -2.28
N ARG A 117 14.57 -50.52 -2.54
CA ARG A 117 15.07 -49.24 -3.06
C ARG A 117 15.94 -48.50 -2.06
N ASN A 118 15.66 -48.64 -0.76
CA ASN A 118 16.48 -48.06 0.29
C ASN A 118 17.82 -48.79 0.41
N GLU A 119 17.82 -50.11 0.30
CA GLU A 119 19.03 -50.94 0.33
C GLU A 119 19.99 -50.60 -0.81
N ASN A 120 19.45 -50.37 -2.02
CA ASN A 120 20.24 -49.90 -3.18
C ASN A 120 20.89 -48.52 -2.99
N ARG A 121 20.56 -47.80 -1.90
CA ARG A 121 21.15 -46.50 -1.53
C ARG A 121 22.18 -46.62 -0.42
N ARG A 122 22.51 -47.84 0.04
CA ARG A 122 23.49 -48.07 1.11
C ARG A 122 24.80 -47.33 0.81
N GLY A 123 25.32 -46.63 1.82
CA GLY A 123 26.52 -45.79 1.70
C GLY A 123 26.27 -44.37 1.18
N THR A 124 25.03 -44.00 0.85
CA THR A 124 24.66 -42.61 0.51
C THR A 124 24.02 -41.90 1.70
N LEU A 125 24.02 -40.56 1.69
CA LEU A 125 23.40 -39.72 2.73
C LEU A 125 21.90 -39.94 2.91
N SER A 126 21.21 -40.40 1.86
CA SER A 126 19.76 -40.62 1.85
C SER A 126 19.36 -42.04 2.29
N TYR A 127 20.31 -42.88 2.71
CA TYR A 127 20.02 -44.20 3.30
C TYR A 127 19.44 -44.05 4.72
N LEU A 128 18.44 -44.87 5.05
CA LEU A 128 17.88 -44.95 6.40
C LEU A 128 17.88 -46.40 6.89
N PRO A 129 17.98 -46.68 8.20
CA PRO A 129 17.79 -48.02 8.75
C PRO A 129 16.42 -48.60 8.38
N ALA A 130 16.36 -49.91 8.08
CA ALA A 130 15.15 -50.60 7.62
C ALA A 130 13.96 -50.46 8.60
N GLU A 131 14.23 -50.47 9.90
CA GLU A 131 13.24 -50.24 10.96
C GLU A 131 12.59 -48.86 10.85
N LYS A 132 13.39 -47.82 10.57
CA LYS A 132 12.92 -46.44 10.39
C LYS A 132 12.05 -46.30 9.14
N VAL A 133 12.44 -46.95 8.03
CA VAL A 133 11.63 -46.99 6.79
C VAL A 133 10.29 -47.68 7.06
N THR A 134 10.30 -48.80 7.77
CA THR A 134 9.09 -49.58 8.13
C THR A 134 8.16 -48.76 9.03
N HIS A 135 8.72 -48.09 10.05
CA HIS A 135 7.95 -47.21 10.92
C HIS A 135 7.27 -46.08 10.13
N LEU A 136 8.02 -45.35 9.30
CA LEU A 136 7.47 -44.25 8.49
C LEU A 136 6.45 -44.74 7.45
N TRP A 137 6.62 -45.96 6.92
CA TRP A 137 5.63 -46.60 6.05
C TRP A 137 4.31 -46.87 6.78
N ASN A 138 4.37 -47.46 7.98
CA ASN A 138 3.18 -47.72 8.81
C ASN A 138 2.43 -46.43 9.17
N VAL A 139 3.18 -45.38 9.56
CA VAL A 139 2.62 -44.05 9.80
C VAL A 139 1.97 -43.49 8.53
N ALA A 140 2.60 -43.65 7.37
CA ALA A 140 2.04 -43.24 6.09
C ALA A 140 0.82 -44.06 5.64
N GLN A 141 0.58 -45.27 6.14
CA GLN A 141 -0.69 -45.97 5.83
C GLN A 141 -1.83 -45.50 6.72
N THR A 142 -1.60 -45.49 8.04
CA THR A 142 -2.60 -45.16 9.05
C THR A 142 -3.09 -43.72 8.99
N SER A 143 -2.22 -42.80 8.55
CA SER A 143 -2.52 -41.36 8.50
C SER A 143 -3.37 -40.90 7.30
N ARG A 144 -3.59 -41.78 6.31
CA ARG A 144 -4.16 -41.44 4.99
C ARG A 144 -5.61 -40.98 5.05
N GLU A 145 -6.45 -41.76 5.71
CA GLU A 145 -7.90 -41.56 5.73
C GLU A 145 -8.30 -40.27 6.46
N ASN A 146 -7.47 -39.81 7.41
CA ASN A 146 -7.68 -38.54 8.09
C ASN A 146 -7.50 -37.32 7.18
N LEU A 147 -6.57 -37.38 6.21
CA LEU A 147 -6.29 -36.28 5.30
C LEU A 147 -7.26 -36.22 4.12
N LYS A 148 -7.72 -37.36 3.61
CA LYS A 148 -8.70 -37.44 2.50
C LYS A 148 -10.01 -36.70 2.79
N LYS A 149 -10.36 -36.54 4.07
CA LYS A 149 -11.53 -35.77 4.52
C LYS A 149 -11.43 -34.28 4.16
N TYR A 150 -10.21 -33.74 4.04
CA TYR A 150 -9.97 -32.30 3.91
C TYR A 150 -9.24 -31.89 2.63
N LEU A 151 -8.54 -32.84 1.98
CA LEU A 151 -7.65 -32.58 0.86
C LEU A 151 -7.94 -33.53 -0.29
N ARG A 152 -7.70 -33.06 -1.51
CA ARG A 152 -7.82 -33.84 -2.74
C ARG A 152 -6.55 -34.65 -2.97
N PHE A 153 -6.73 -35.95 -3.20
CA PHE A 153 -5.65 -36.90 -3.45
C PHE A 153 -5.58 -37.25 -4.93
N GLU A 154 -4.37 -37.36 -5.46
CA GLU A 154 -4.09 -37.73 -6.84
C GLU A 154 -3.01 -38.82 -6.87
N ALA A 155 -3.13 -39.74 -7.84
CA ALA A 155 -2.13 -40.79 -8.04
C ALA A 155 -0.97 -40.28 -8.90
N PRO A 156 0.30 -40.52 -8.51
CA PRO A 156 1.48 -40.02 -9.22
C PRO A 156 1.55 -40.39 -10.71
N ASP A 157 1.00 -41.55 -11.07
CA ASP A 157 1.06 -42.10 -12.43
C ASP A 157 0.06 -41.43 -13.38
N THR A 158 -1.05 -40.93 -12.85
CA THR A 158 -2.13 -40.31 -13.65
C THR A 158 -2.08 -38.79 -13.66
N PHE A 159 -1.41 -38.18 -12.69
CA PHE A 159 -1.36 -36.74 -12.54
C PHE A 159 -0.43 -36.05 -13.55
N SER A 160 -0.88 -34.94 -14.12
CA SER A 160 -0.08 -34.11 -15.02
C SER A 160 -0.39 -32.63 -14.87
N LEU A 161 0.60 -31.86 -14.41
CA LEU A 161 0.52 -30.41 -14.35
C LEU A 161 0.21 -29.79 -15.73
N GLU A 162 0.80 -30.35 -16.80
CA GLU A 162 0.58 -29.85 -18.16
C GLU A 162 -0.86 -30.09 -18.63
N LYS A 163 -1.48 -31.22 -18.28
CA LYS A 163 -2.86 -31.50 -18.68
C LYS A 163 -3.86 -30.65 -17.88
N ASP A 164 -3.62 -30.52 -16.57
CA ASP A 164 -4.63 -29.99 -15.65
C ASP A 164 -4.56 -28.47 -15.47
N PHE A 165 -3.37 -27.88 -15.70
CA PHE A 165 -3.07 -26.48 -15.34
C PHE A 165 -2.39 -25.65 -16.44
N SER A 166 -2.34 -26.15 -17.67
CA SER A 166 -2.00 -25.33 -18.83
C SER A 166 -3.10 -24.32 -19.17
N LEU A 167 -2.78 -23.42 -20.10
CA LEU A 167 -3.70 -22.42 -20.66
C LEU A 167 -5.01 -23.07 -21.11
N LYS A 168 -6.12 -22.64 -20.51
CA LYS A 168 -7.47 -23.02 -20.93
C LYS A 168 -8.05 -21.93 -21.79
N VAL A 169 -8.50 -22.30 -22.99
CA VAL A 169 -9.15 -21.39 -23.93
C VAL A 169 -10.65 -21.62 -23.82
N THR A 170 -11.38 -20.58 -23.43
CA THR A 170 -12.84 -20.62 -23.34
C THR A 170 -13.44 -20.20 -24.66
N ASP A 171 -14.33 -21.00 -25.24
CA ASP A 171 -15.11 -20.59 -26.41
C ASP A 171 -16.22 -19.63 -25.98
N LEU A 172 -16.26 -18.45 -26.57
CA LEU A 172 -17.25 -17.41 -26.27
C LEU A 172 -18.15 -17.06 -27.46
N ASN A 173 -18.22 -17.93 -28.49
CA ASN A 173 -19.05 -17.71 -29.69
C ASN A 173 -20.56 -17.65 -29.41
N ALA A 174 -21.00 -18.00 -28.21
CA ALA A 174 -22.38 -17.86 -27.77
C ALA A 174 -22.80 -16.40 -27.49
N TYR A 175 -21.84 -15.47 -27.36
CA TYR A 175 -22.09 -14.06 -27.06
C TYR A 175 -22.00 -13.21 -28.33
N GLN A 176 -22.71 -12.08 -28.36
CA GLN A 176 -22.68 -11.16 -29.50
C GLN A 176 -21.39 -10.34 -29.55
N GLU A 177 -20.87 -9.97 -28.38
CA GLU A 177 -19.64 -9.20 -28.24
C GLU A 177 -18.96 -9.45 -26.90
N ILE A 178 -17.65 -9.27 -26.87
CA ILE A 178 -16.82 -9.36 -25.66
C ILE A 178 -16.31 -7.96 -25.32
N ILE A 179 -16.61 -7.46 -24.12
CA ILE A 179 -16.20 -6.14 -23.64
C ILE A 179 -15.11 -6.33 -22.60
N SER A 180 -13.92 -5.77 -22.86
CA SER A 180 -12.83 -5.77 -21.89
C SER A 180 -12.60 -4.35 -21.36
N ILE A 181 -12.59 -4.19 -20.04
CA ILE A 181 -12.54 -2.90 -19.33
C ILE A 181 -11.21 -2.78 -18.59
N GLY A 182 -10.54 -1.64 -18.74
CA GLY A 182 -9.26 -1.29 -18.12
C GLY A 182 -9.29 -1.01 -16.62
N ASP A 183 -8.20 -0.42 -16.13
CA ASP A 183 -8.03 -0.02 -14.72
C ASP A 183 -9.09 1.01 -14.31
N ILE A 184 -9.81 0.74 -13.23
CA ILE A 184 -10.93 1.59 -12.76
C ILE A 184 -10.47 2.53 -11.64
N HIS A 185 -9.59 2.07 -10.77
CA HIS A 185 -9.01 2.85 -9.67
C HIS A 185 -10.04 3.65 -8.84
N GLY A 186 -11.20 3.08 -8.52
CA GLY A 186 -12.22 3.79 -7.72
C GLY A 186 -13.00 4.87 -8.48
N CYS A 187 -12.90 4.98 -9.81
CA CYS A 187 -13.61 5.99 -10.59
C CYS A 187 -15.04 5.56 -10.98
N ARG A 188 -15.97 5.47 -10.00
CA ARG A 188 -17.34 4.93 -10.20
C ARG A 188 -18.12 5.61 -11.34
N GLN A 189 -18.16 6.94 -11.45
CA GLN A 189 -18.97 7.59 -12.49
C GLN A 189 -18.43 7.31 -13.89
N HIS A 190 -17.12 7.12 -14.04
CA HIS A 190 -16.53 6.70 -15.32
C HIS A 190 -17.00 5.30 -15.68
N LEU A 191 -17.03 4.38 -14.72
CA LEU A 191 -17.55 3.03 -14.89
C LEU A 191 -19.05 3.03 -15.26
N GLU A 192 -19.86 3.82 -14.57
CA GLU A 192 -21.30 3.98 -14.88
C GLU A 192 -21.53 4.59 -16.25
N LYS A 193 -20.74 5.60 -16.65
CA LYS A 193 -20.82 6.19 -17.99
C LYS A 193 -20.35 5.25 -19.09
N LEU A 194 -19.33 4.44 -18.82
CA LEU A 194 -18.83 3.42 -19.75
C LEU A 194 -19.86 2.30 -19.94
N LEU A 195 -20.53 1.89 -18.86
CA LEU A 195 -21.49 0.79 -18.82
C LEU A 195 -22.84 1.27 -18.25
N PRO A 196 -23.59 2.12 -18.98
CA PRO A 196 -24.82 2.73 -18.47
C PRO A 196 -25.92 1.70 -18.18
N ASN A 197 -25.92 0.58 -18.91
CA ASN A 197 -26.86 -0.52 -18.75
C ASN A 197 -26.32 -1.66 -17.86
N GLY A 198 -25.16 -1.46 -17.21
CA GLY A 198 -24.52 -2.50 -16.41
C GLY A 198 -24.00 -3.68 -17.26
N ILE A 199 -24.41 -4.90 -16.87
CA ILE A 199 -23.96 -6.17 -17.48
C ILE A 199 -25.14 -6.84 -18.19
N GLU A 200 -25.09 -6.87 -19.52
CA GLU A 200 -26.11 -7.47 -20.40
C GLU A 200 -25.84 -8.97 -20.65
N GLU A 201 -26.88 -9.82 -20.64
CA GLU A 201 -26.71 -11.28 -20.70
C GLU A 201 -26.18 -11.81 -22.05
N ASN A 202 -26.48 -11.13 -23.15
CA ASN A 202 -26.03 -11.45 -24.51
C ASN A 202 -24.56 -11.06 -24.78
N LYS A 203 -23.90 -10.41 -23.82
CA LYS A 203 -22.52 -9.93 -23.93
C LYS A 203 -21.64 -10.55 -22.84
N PHE A 204 -20.35 -10.62 -23.10
CA PHE A 204 -19.38 -11.12 -22.13
C PHE A 204 -18.47 -10.00 -21.65
N TYR A 205 -18.25 -9.88 -20.34
CA TYR A 205 -17.50 -8.77 -19.76
C TYR A 205 -16.25 -9.27 -19.04
N ILE A 206 -15.12 -8.62 -19.29
CA ILE A 206 -13.84 -8.94 -18.68
C ILE A 206 -13.25 -7.67 -18.07
N PHE A 207 -13.16 -7.62 -16.75
CA PHE A 207 -12.48 -6.54 -16.05
C PHE A 207 -11.04 -6.92 -15.79
N VAL A 208 -10.09 -6.07 -16.18
CA VAL A 208 -8.66 -6.43 -16.20
C VAL A 208 -7.90 -6.12 -14.90
N GLY A 209 -8.58 -5.75 -13.82
CA GLY A 209 -7.98 -5.53 -12.49
C GLY A 209 -7.90 -4.07 -12.06
N ASP A 210 -7.21 -3.81 -10.94
CA ASP A 210 -7.02 -2.49 -10.33
C ASP A 210 -8.36 -1.73 -10.19
N TYR A 211 -9.28 -2.33 -9.44
CA TYR A 211 -10.61 -1.78 -9.23
C TYR A 211 -10.59 -0.56 -8.29
N LEU A 212 -9.62 -0.53 -7.38
CA LEU A 212 -9.56 0.39 -6.24
C LEU A 212 -8.22 1.14 -6.17
N ASP A 213 -8.13 1.98 -5.13
CA ASP A 213 -7.08 2.93 -4.81
C ASP A 213 -6.94 4.07 -5.84
N ARG A 214 -6.41 5.21 -5.40
CA ARG A 214 -6.13 6.43 -6.19
C ARG A 214 -7.35 7.30 -6.54
N GLY A 215 -8.37 6.75 -7.16
CA GLY A 215 -9.54 7.52 -7.61
C GLY A 215 -10.58 7.73 -6.53
N TYR A 216 -11.67 8.40 -6.91
CA TYR A 216 -12.52 9.15 -5.98
C TYR A 216 -13.53 8.33 -5.18
N ASP A 217 -14.00 7.18 -5.63
CA ASP A 217 -15.11 6.45 -5.01
C ASP A 217 -14.87 4.94 -5.00
N ASN A 218 -13.96 4.50 -4.13
CA ASN A 218 -13.57 3.09 -4.03
C ASN A 218 -14.74 2.21 -3.58
N ALA A 219 -15.47 2.67 -2.57
CA ALA A 219 -16.62 1.93 -2.07
C ALA A 219 -17.76 1.87 -3.09
N GLY A 220 -17.99 2.96 -3.84
CA GLY A 220 -18.94 2.98 -4.93
C GLY A 220 -18.59 1.98 -6.03
N VAL A 221 -17.33 1.88 -6.45
CA VAL A 221 -16.91 0.85 -7.43
C VAL A 221 -17.17 -0.55 -6.91
N MET A 222 -16.84 -0.85 -5.65
CA MET A 222 -17.13 -2.16 -5.06
C MET A 222 -18.63 -2.47 -5.02
N ASN A 223 -19.46 -1.48 -4.67
CA ASN A 223 -20.91 -1.62 -4.67
C ASN A 223 -21.46 -1.87 -6.08
N TRP A 224 -20.98 -1.11 -7.06
CA TRP A 224 -21.37 -1.28 -8.46
C TRP A 224 -21.00 -2.68 -8.98
N LEU A 225 -19.76 -3.13 -8.74
CA LEU A 225 -19.30 -4.47 -9.12
C LEU A 225 -20.15 -5.55 -8.47
N TRP A 226 -20.45 -5.42 -7.18
CA TRP A 226 -21.28 -6.39 -6.47
C TRP A 226 -22.71 -6.47 -7.04
N GLN A 227 -23.33 -5.32 -7.31
CA GLN A 227 -24.70 -5.25 -7.84
C GLN A 227 -24.81 -5.78 -9.27
N ASN A 228 -23.80 -5.51 -10.11
CA ASN A 228 -23.88 -5.78 -11.54
C ASN A 228 -23.23 -7.11 -11.94
N CYS A 229 -22.16 -7.52 -11.26
CA CYS A 229 -21.37 -8.71 -11.61
C CYS A 229 -21.71 -9.94 -10.77
N PHE A 230 -22.50 -9.80 -9.71
CA PHE A 230 -22.91 -10.92 -8.85
C PHE A 230 -24.43 -11.02 -8.77
N GLN A 231 -24.90 -12.26 -8.66
CA GLN A 231 -26.31 -12.60 -8.45
C GLN A 231 -26.35 -13.76 -7.47
N GLN A 232 -27.19 -13.65 -6.43
CA GLN A 232 -27.32 -14.68 -5.40
C GLN A 232 -25.96 -15.14 -4.81
N ASN A 233 -25.07 -14.19 -4.49
CA ASN A 233 -23.73 -14.46 -3.94
C ASN A 233 -22.79 -15.26 -4.87
N VAL A 234 -23.07 -15.29 -6.17
CA VAL A 234 -22.24 -15.94 -7.19
C VAL A 234 -21.94 -14.94 -8.30
N ARG A 235 -20.69 -14.93 -8.79
CA ARG A 235 -20.31 -14.12 -9.96
C ARG A 235 -21.09 -14.61 -11.18
N LYS A 236 -21.70 -13.70 -11.94
CA LYS A 236 -22.39 -14.03 -13.20
C LYS A 236 -21.48 -14.80 -14.15
N SER A 237 -22.05 -15.72 -14.93
CA SER A 237 -21.33 -16.61 -15.85
C SER A 237 -20.69 -15.86 -17.03
N ASN A 238 -21.29 -14.75 -17.44
CA ASN A 238 -20.81 -13.88 -18.51
C ASN A 238 -19.85 -12.78 -18.03
N VAL A 239 -19.28 -12.91 -16.83
CA VAL A 239 -18.33 -11.95 -16.25
C VAL A 239 -17.04 -12.66 -15.82
N ILE A 240 -15.91 -12.07 -16.15
CA ILE A 240 -14.59 -12.38 -15.60
C ILE A 240 -14.04 -11.16 -14.87
N LEU A 241 -13.55 -11.38 -13.65
CA LEU A 241 -12.85 -10.39 -12.85
C LEU A 241 -11.39 -10.82 -12.72
N LEU A 242 -10.47 -10.07 -13.32
CA LEU A 242 -9.04 -10.30 -13.14
C LEU A 242 -8.53 -9.58 -11.89
N ALA A 243 -7.48 -10.12 -11.27
CA ALA A 243 -6.75 -9.43 -10.21
C ALA A 243 -5.67 -8.53 -10.83
N GLY A 244 -5.62 -7.27 -10.38
CA GLY A 244 -4.48 -6.39 -10.57
C GLY A 244 -3.58 -6.35 -9.33
N ASN A 245 -2.61 -5.45 -9.35
CA ASN A 245 -1.64 -5.36 -8.25
C ASN A 245 -2.18 -4.63 -7.03
N HIS A 246 -3.30 -3.93 -7.12
CA HIS A 246 -3.93 -3.28 -5.97
C HIS A 246 -4.77 -4.27 -5.14
N GLU A 247 -5.34 -5.31 -5.75
CA GLU A 247 -6.16 -6.30 -5.03
C GLU A 247 -5.37 -7.09 -3.97
N ARG A 248 -4.02 -7.12 -4.05
CA ARG A 248 -3.17 -7.71 -3.00
C ARG A 248 -3.35 -7.05 -1.64
N TYR A 249 -3.76 -5.78 -1.58
CA TYR A 249 -4.00 -5.08 -0.31
C TYR A 249 -5.28 -5.56 0.36
N LEU A 250 -6.32 -5.89 -0.43
CA LEU A 250 -7.53 -6.54 0.07
C LEU A 250 -7.22 -7.94 0.60
N GLN A 251 -6.37 -8.71 -0.10
CA GLN A 251 -5.92 -10.02 0.35
C GLN A 251 -5.11 -9.94 1.66
N ALA A 252 -4.16 -9.00 1.74
CA ALA A 252 -3.38 -8.77 2.95
C ALA A 252 -4.27 -8.32 4.11
N TRP A 253 -5.30 -7.50 3.83
CA TRP A 253 -6.28 -7.10 4.83
C TRP A 253 -7.12 -8.29 5.34
N LEU A 254 -7.56 -9.18 4.45
CA LEU A 254 -8.26 -10.43 4.82
C LEU A 254 -7.43 -11.28 5.77
N ASN A 255 -6.14 -11.41 5.48
CA ASN A 255 -5.22 -12.26 6.22
C ASN A 255 -4.63 -11.58 7.48
N ASN A 256 -5.04 -10.35 7.80
CA ASN A 256 -4.49 -9.54 8.88
C ASN A 256 -2.95 -9.35 8.78
N GLU A 257 -2.46 -9.25 7.55
CA GLU A 257 -1.05 -9.01 7.25
C GLU A 257 -0.71 -7.51 7.33
N LYS A 258 0.59 -7.20 7.33
CA LYS A 258 1.08 -5.83 7.30
C LYS A 258 0.68 -5.16 5.97
N LEU A 259 0.00 -4.02 6.05
CA LEU A 259 -0.39 -3.21 4.89
C LEU A 259 0.68 -2.14 4.61
N ASP A 260 1.41 -2.32 3.51
CA ASP A 260 2.45 -1.38 3.05
C ASP A 260 1.90 -0.43 1.96
N SER A 261 0.80 0.28 2.26
CA SER A 261 0.23 1.32 1.38
C SER A 261 -0.45 2.42 2.20
N ASP A 262 0.12 3.63 2.16
CA ASP A 262 -0.46 4.82 2.81
C ASP A 262 -1.84 5.16 2.21
N GLU A 263 -2.03 4.98 0.89
CA GLU A 263 -3.29 5.23 0.18
C GLU A 263 -4.39 4.28 0.66
N PHE A 264 -4.12 2.96 0.62
CA PHE A 264 -5.12 1.96 1.01
C PHE A 264 -5.49 2.10 2.48
N THR A 265 -4.50 2.30 3.37
CA THR A 265 -4.75 2.39 4.81
C THR A 265 -5.43 3.69 5.24
N GLY A 266 -5.08 4.81 4.59
CA GLY A 266 -5.59 6.14 4.92
C GLY A 266 -6.91 6.51 4.26
N ARG A 267 -7.25 5.89 3.13
CA ARG A 267 -8.42 6.28 2.32
C ARG A 267 -9.32 5.11 1.95
N THR A 268 -8.82 4.16 1.16
CA THR A 268 -9.63 3.06 0.61
C THR A 268 -10.27 2.22 1.71
N ARG A 269 -9.48 1.76 2.69
CA ARG A 269 -9.99 0.93 3.79
C ARG A 269 -11.07 1.64 4.62
N PRO A 270 -10.88 2.90 5.08
CA PRO A 270 -11.96 3.68 5.70
C PRO A 270 -13.24 3.78 4.86
N GLU A 271 -13.13 4.07 3.56
CA GLU A 271 -14.31 4.15 2.64
C GLU A 271 -15.05 2.80 2.56
N LEU A 272 -14.31 1.70 2.41
CA LEU A 272 -14.87 0.35 2.36
C LEU A 272 -15.59 -0.03 3.66
N LEU A 273 -14.99 0.27 4.81
CA LEU A 273 -15.58 0.02 6.12
C LEU A 273 -16.93 0.74 6.29
N LYS A 274 -17.01 2.01 5.90
CA LYS A 274 -18.26 2.80 5.93
C LYS A 274 -19.35 2.18 5.04
N SER A 275 -18.98 1.46 3.99
CA SER A 275 -19.91 0.79 3.04
C SER A 275 -20.06 -0.72 3.29
N ASN A 276 -19.81 -1.17 4.53
CA ASN A 276 -19.95 -2.56 4.95
C ASN A 276 -19.09 -3.56 4.15
N TRP A 277 -18.00 -3.11 3.53
CA TRP A 277 -16.99 -3.98 2.91
C TRP A 277 -15.92 -4.33 3.95
N HIS A 278 -16.27 -5.23 4.86
CA HIS A 278 -15.37 -5.71 5.91
C HIS A 278 -14.90 -7.15 5.62
N PRO A 279 -13.63 -7.53 5.94
CA PRO A 279 -13.11 -8.88 5.74
C PRO A 279 -13.91 -10.03 6.35
N SER A 280 -14.71 -9.76 7.38
CA SER A 280 -15.59 -10.76 7.99
C SER A 280 -16.81 -11.10 7.12
N THR A 281 -17.23 -10.20 6.24
CA THR A 281 -18.44 -10.36 5.42
C THR A 281 -18.25 -11.37 4.29
N ASP A 282 -19.32 -12.07 3.93
CA ASP A 282 -19.29 -13.04 2.84
C ASP A 282 -19.07 -12.36 1.49
N LYS A 283 -19.68 -11.21 1.24
CA LYS A 283 -19.50 -10.46 -0.02
C LYS A 283 -18.03 -10.14 -0.30
N PHE A 284 -17.27 -9.77 0.72
CA PHE A 284 -15.84 -9.47 0.61
C PHE A 284 -15.04 -10.72 0.22
N LYS A 285 -15.28 -11.84 0.92
CA LYS A 285 -14.61 -13.12 0.67
C LYS A 285 -14.97 -13.70 -0.72
N ILE A 286 -16.23 -13.59 -1.12
CA ILE A 286 -16.74 -14.05 -2.42
C ILE A 286 -16.09 -13.24 -3.54
N PHE A 287 -16.07 -11.91 -3.42
CA PHE A 287 -15.40 -11.05 -4.40
C PHE A 287 -13.95 -11.46 -4.60
N LEU A 288 -13.16 -11.55 -3.52
CA LEU A 288 -11.75 -11.95 -3.61
C LEU A 288 -11.54 -13.33 -4.23
N LYS A 289 -12.36 -14.30 -3.84
CA LYS A 289 -12.30 -15.67 -4.39
C LYS A 289 -12.66 -15.73 -5.88
N SER A 290 -13.43 -14.76 -6.38
CA SER A 290 -13.85 -14.71 -7.79
C SER A 290 -12.78 -14.15 -8.74
N LEU A 291 -11.73 -13.54 -8.19
CA LEU A 291 -10.64 -12.97 -8.96
C LEU A 291 -9.75 -14.05 -9.57
N SER A 292 -9.32 -13.82 -10.81
CA SER A 292 -8.40 -14.71 -11.55
C SER A 292 -7.17 -13.93 -12.01
N SER A 293 -5.99 -14.55 -12.08
CA SER A 293 -4.78 -13.83 -12.49
C SER A 293 -4.71 -13.58 -14.00
N CYS A 294 -5.38 -14.42 -14.80
CA CYS A 294 -5.45 -14.29 -16.26
C CYS A 294 -6.67 -15.04 -16.81
N PHE A 295 -7.00 -14.76 -18.06
CA PHE A 295 -8.08 -15.42 -18.80
C PHE A 295 -7.73 -15.53 -20.28
N CYS A 296 -8.21 -16.56 -20.95
CA CYS A 296 -8.01 -16.72 -22.39
C CYS A 296 -9.27 -17.25 -23.04
N TYR A 297 -9.63 -16.64 -24.17
CA TYR A 297 -10.80 -17.02 -24.92
C TYR A 297 -10.51 -17.15 -26.42
N LYS A 298 -11.37 -17.89 -27.10
CA LYS A 298 -11.52 -17.88 -28.55
C LYS A 298 -12.89 -17.28 -28.87
N PHE A 299 -12.91 -16.32 -29.78
CA PHE A 299 -14.12 -15.70 -30.31
C PHE A 299 -13.93 -15.56 -31.82
N HIS A 300 -14.78 -16.24 -32.58
CA HIS A 300 -14.58 -16.56 -33.99
C HIS A 300 -13.16 -17.10 -34.23
N GLU A 301 -12.41 -16.55 -35.19
CA GLU A 301 -11.05 -17.00 -35.50
C GLU A 301 -9.96 -16.44 -34.58
N LYS A 302 -10.32 -15.53 -33.65
CA LYS A 302 -9.34 -14.80 -32.83
C LYS A 302 -9.18 -15.42 -31.45
N LYS A 303 -7.94 -15.73 -31.09
CA LYS A 303 -7.54 -16.13 -29.73
C LYS A 303 -6.98 -14.95 -28.96
N VAL A 304 -7.57 -14.65 -27.80
CA VAL A 304 -7.21 -13.47 -27.01
C VAL A 304 -6.82 -13.88 -25.60
N PHE A 305 -5.68 -13.38 -25.15
CA PHE A 305 -5.15 -13.58 -23.80
C PHE A 305 -5.27 -12.29 -22.99
N LEU A 306 -5.73 -12.39 -21.74
CA LEU A 306 -5.94 -11.26 -20.87
C LEU A 306 -5.22 -11.48 -19.54
N SER A 307 -4.50 -10.46 -19.12
CA SER A 307 -3.86 -10.34 -17.81
C SER A 307 -3.78 -8.87 -17.45
N HIS A 308 -3.76 -8.53 -16.16
CA HIS A 308 -3.71 -7.13 -15.76
C HIS A 308 -2.47 -6.41 -16.29
N ALA A 309 -1.28 -7.03 -16.16
CA ALA A 309 -0.01 -6.36 -16.44
C ALA A 309 0.63 -6.64 -17.81
N GLY A 310 -0.08 -7.40 -18.66
CA GLY A 310 0.46 -7.90 -19.92
C GLY A 310 1.58 -8.92 -19.70
N VAL A 311 1.98 -9.61 -20.76
CA VAL A 311 3.07 -10.58 -20.73
C VAL A 311 4.06 -10.35 -21.85
N PRO A 312 5.36 -10.67 -21.67
CA PRO A 312 6.32 -10.55 -22.75
C PRO A 312 6.10 -11.60 -23.84
N ALA A 313 5.50 -12.74 -23.47
CA ALA A 313 5.08 -13.80 -24.36
C ALA A 313 4.07 -14.68 -23.63
N LEU A 314 3.06 -15.17 -24.34
CA LEU A 314 2.21 -16.26 -23.90
C LEU A 314 2.94 -17.62 -23.99
N ILE A 315 2.86 -18.39 -22.92
CA ILE A 315 3.26 -19.79 -22.88
C ILE A 315 2.07 -20.68 -22.52
N GLU A 316 2.09 -21.94 -22.98
CA GLU A 316 1.01 -22.88 -22.68
C GLU A 316 1.03 -23.35 -21.23
N SER A 317 2.22 -23.67 -20.71
CA SER A 317 2.43 -24.14 -19.33
C SER A 317 2.34 -23.00 -18.30
N LEU A 318 1.18 -22.34 -18.17
CA LEU A 318 0.99 -21.19 -17.29
C LEU A 318 1.37 -21.46 -15.83
N TRP A 319 1.25 -22.70 -15.35
CA TRP A 319 1.66 -23.10 -14.01
C TRP A 319 3.15 -22.87 -13.71
N LYS A 320 3.99 -22.70 -14.74
CA LYS A 320 5.42 -22.39 -14.61
C LYS A 320 5.69 -20.93 -14.25
N ILE A 321 4.71 -20.04 -14.42
CA ILE A 321 4.84 -18.60 -14.16
C ILE A 321 4.15 -18.25 -12.84
N SER A 322 4.64 -17.22 -12.17
CA SER A 322 4.05 -16.67 -10.95
C SER A 322 2.77 -15.90 -11.26
N ALA A 323 1.73 -16.02 -10.44
CA ALA A 323 0.52 -15.18 -10.58
C ALA A 323 0.87 -13.68 -10.55
N LYS A 324 1.85 -13.31 -9.73
CA LYS A 324 2.39 -11.96 -9.62
C LYS A 324 2.88 -11.38 -10.96
N ASP A 325 3.36 -12.19 -11.89
CA ASP A 325 3.82 -11.68 -13.18
C ASP A 325 2.65 -11.27 -14.09
N PHE A 326 1.45 -11.83 -13.89
CA PHE A 326 0.23 -11.40 -14.60
C PHE A 326 -0.46 -10.24 -13.87
N GLU A 327 -0.40 -10.23 -12.53
CA GLU A 327 -1.08 -9.26 -11.67
C GLU A 327 -0.28 -7.97 -11.45
N LYS A 328 1.06 -8.02 -11.39
CA LYS A 328 1.95 -6.86 -11.17
C LYS A 328 2.89 -6.60 -12.36
N GLY A 329 3.11 -7.63 -13.17
CA GLY A 329 3.91 -7.56 -14.37
C GLY A 329 5.39 -7.88 -14.17
N TRP A 330 6.01 -8.22 -15.29
CA TRP A 330 7.44 -8.55 -15.42
C TRP A 330 8.29 -7.32 -15.78
N GLY A 331 9.44 -7.09 -15.15
CA GLY A 331 10.27 -5.91 -15.42
C GLY A 331 9.86 -4.68 -14.60
N ASN A 332 10.25 -3.49 -15.06
CA ASN A 332 9.96 -2.22 -14.39
C ASN A 332 8.72 -1.52 -14.97
N HIS A 333 8.31 -0.40 -14.38
CA HIS A 333 7.12 0.34 -14.81
C HIS A 333 7.22 0.90 -16.24
N ASP A 334 8.44 1.18 -16.70
CA ASP A 334 8.72 1.77 -18.02
C ASP A 334 8.93 0.71 -19.12
N THR A 335 8.73 -0.55 -18.78
CA THR A 335 8.86 -1.66 -19.74
C THR A 335 7.75 -1.57 -20.79
N ASP A 336 8.13 -1.38 -22.05
CA ASP A 336 7.22 -1.40 -23.21
C ASP A 336 6.77 -2.85 -23.50
N ILE A 337 5.80 -3.31 -22.72
CA ILE A 337 5.28 -4.68 -22.80
C ILE A 337 4.58 -4.94 -24.14
N ASP A 338 3.96 -3.91 -24.72
CA ASP A 338 3.22 -3.98 -25.97
C ASP A 338 4.15 -4.33 -27.14
N ARG A 339 5.27 -3.61 -27.25
CA ARG A 339 6.30 -3.89 -28.27
C ARG A 339 6.98 -5.23 -28.05
N ILE A 340 7.29 -5.58 -26.80
CA ILE A 340 7.97 -6.84 -26.46
C ILE A 340 7.11 -8.04 -26.84
N PHE A 341 5.83 -8.04 -26.46
CA PHE A 341 4.89 -9.10 -26.83
C PHE A 341 4.76 -9.22 -28.34
N SER A 342 4.57 -8.08 -29.01
CA SER A 342 4.37 -8.06 -30.47
C SER A 342 5.57 -8.64 -31.21
N LYS A 343 6.79 -8.32 -30.76
CA LYS A 343 8.02 -8.90 -31.29
C LYS A 343 8.08 -10.41 -31.06
N ASN A 344 7.80 -10.88 -29.84
CA ASN A 344 7.89 -12.30 -29.48
C ASN A 344 6.77 -13.16 -30.09
N MET A 345 5.64 -12.55 -30.46
CA MET A 345 4.48 -13.22 -31.05
C MET A 345 4.32 -12.96 -32.55
N THR A 346 5.36 -12.43 -33.20
CA THR A 346 5.37 -12.22 -34.65
C THR A 346 4.96 -13.50 -35.39
N GLY A 347 3.98 -13.40 -36.29
CA GLY A 347 3.49 -14.52 -37.09
C GLY A 347 2.55 -15.48 -36.36
N ARG A 348 2.15 -15.18 -35.12
CA ARG A 348 1.13 -15.95 -34.39
C ARG A 348 -0.19 -15.18 -34.34
N GLU A 349 -1.29 -15.87 -34.56
CA GLU A 349 -2.65 -15.31 -34.46
C GLU A 349 -3.11 -15.28 -33.00
N ILE A 350 -2.45 -14.46 -32.19
CA ILE A 350 -2.79 -14.30 -30.79
C ILE A 350 -2.68 -12.86 -30.33
N TYR A 351 -3.73 -12.40 -29.66
CA TYR A 351 -3.85 -11.04 -29.17
C TYR A 351 -3.68 -11.02 -27.66
N GLN A 352 -3.12 -9.94 -27.11
CA GLN A 352 -3.22 -9.66 -25.68
C GLN A 352 -3.99 -8.38 -25.39
N ILE A 353 -4.70 -8.38 -24.26
CA ILE A 353 -5.34 -7.20 -23.69
C ILE A 353 -4.90 -7.08 -22.23
N HIS A 354 -4.50 -5.88 -21.83
CA HIS A 354 -4.03 -5.62 -20.47
C HIS A 354 -4.40 -4.21 -19.98
N GLY A 355 -4.37 -4.01 -18.67
CA GLY A 355 -4.83 -2.79 -18.00
C GLY A 355 -3.73 -1.91 -17.45
N HIS A 356 -2.48 -2.39 -17.40
CA HIS A 356 -1.39 -1.76 -16.66
C HIS A 356 -0.17 -1.48 -17.56
N ARG A 357 0.70 -0.54 -17.15
CA ARG A 357 1.94 -0.12 -17.86
C ARG A 357 1.69 0.54 -19.21
N ASN A 358 1.61 1.87 -19.17
CA ASN A 358 1.55 2.70 -20.37
C ASN A 358 2.38 3.97 -20.19
N ALA A 359 3.66 3.81 -19.84
CA ALA A 359 4.58 4.93 -19.65
C ALA A 359 4.75 5.78 -20.93
N LEU A 360 4.64 5.14 -22.10
CA LEU A 360 4.77 5.77 -23.41
C LEU A 360 3.47 6.38 -23.95
N ASN A 361 2.37 6.32 -23.19
CA ASN A 361 1.05 6.85 -23.56
C ASN A 361 0.52 6.34 -24.91
N TYR A 362 0.71 5.05 -25.21
CA TYR A 362 0.11 4.43 -26.38
C TYR A 362 -1.43 4.54 -26.35
N PRO A 363 -2.07 4.60 -27.54
CA PRO A 363 -3.52 4.44 -27.65
C PRO A 363 -3.94 3.02 -27.25
N THR A 364 -5.25 2.77 -27.18
CA THR A 364 -5.79 1.44 -26.84
C THR A 364 -5.23 0.33 -27.73
N LEU A 365 -5.13 0.55 -29.03
CA LEU A 365 -4.45 -0.35 -29.96
C LEU A 365 -2.97 0.01 -30.02
N ALA A 366 -2.21 -0.40 -29.00
CA ALA A 366 -0.78 -0.06 -28.91
C ALA A 366 0.03 -0.70 -30.04
N THR A 367 -0.33 -1.92 -30.44
CA THR A 367 0.15 -2.60 -31.64
C THR A 367 -0.99 -3.35 -32.34
N ASN A 368 -0.69 -4.08 -33.41
CA ASN A 368 -1.65 -4.93 -34.10
C ASN A 368 -2.13 -6.14 -33.27
N ILE A 369 -1.37 -6.58 -32.26
CA ILE A 369 -1.69 -7.75 -31.43
C ILE A 369 -1.61 -7.51 -29.92
N SER A 370 -1.36 -6.27 -29.49
CA SER A 370 -1.29 -5.88 -28.07
C SER A 370 -2.11 -4.64 -27.81
N PHE A 371 -3.11 -4.76 -26.93
CA PHE A 371 -4.05 -3.69 -26.61
C PHE A 371 -3.92 -3.25 -25.14
N ASN A 372 -3.75 -1.94 -24.94
CA ASN A 372 -3.40 -1.31 -23.68
C ASN A 372 -4.56 -0.45 -23.15
N LEU A 373 -5.23 -0.91 -22.10
CA LEU A 373 -6.40 -0.24 -21.52
C LEU A 373 -6.05 0.76 -20.41
N VAL A 374 -4.78 1.13 -20.23
CA VAL A 374 -4.39 2.19 -19.28
C VAL A 374 -4.80 3.54 -19.87
N GLY A 375 -5.86 4.13 -19.33
CA GLY A 375 -6.28 5.48 -19.67
C GLY A 375 -5.96 6.54 -18.61
N LYS A 376 -5.32 6.16 -17.50
CA LYS A 376 -4.98 7.04 -16.37
C LYS A 376 -6.22 7.76 -15.81
N VAL A 377 -7.32 7.02 -15.69
CA VAL A 377 -8.65 7.53 -15.27
C VAL A 377 -8.60 8.24 -13.92
N GLU A 378 -7.70 7.82 -13.03
CA GLU A 378 -7.50 8.45 -11.73
C GLU A 378 -6.88 9.85 -11.85
N PHE A 379 -6.19 10.16 -12.95
CA PHE A 379 -5.50 11.43 -13.21
C PHE A 379 -6.27 12.34 -14.20
N GLY A 380 -7.60 12.22 -14.24
CA GLY A 380 -8.43 12.99 -15.20
C GLY A 380 -8.39 12.45 -16.63
N GLY A 381 -7.72 11.32 -16.86
CA GLY A 381 -7.79 10.58 -18.11
C GLY A 381 -9.11 9.82 -18.26
N GLU A 382 -9.14 8.90 -19.22
CA GLU A 382 -10.37 8.20 -19.59
C GLU A 382 -10.38 6.77 -19.02
N LEU A 383 -11.55 6.25 -18.68
CA LEU A 383 -11.69 4.80 -18.48
C LEU A 383 -11.78 4.14 -19.85
N ARG A 384 -10.74 3.38 -20.24
CA ARG A 384 -10.67 2.73 -21.55
C ARG A 384 -11.27 1.33 -21.52
N ALA A 385 -11.89 0.97 -22.62
CA ALA A 385 -12.38 -0.37 -22.90
C ALA A 385 -12.22 -0.70 -24.38
N ILE A 386 -12.42 -1.97 -24.69
CA ILE A 386 -12.39 -2.49 -26.05
C ILE A 386 -13.52 -3.49 -26.23
N ARG A 387 -14.26 -3.32 -27.32
CA ARG A 387 -15.32 -4.23 -27.75
C ARG A 387 -14.75 -5.12 -28.85
N HIS A 388 -14.79 -6.42 -28.63
CA HIS A 388 -14.47 -7.43 -29.63
C HIS A 388 -15.77 -7.95 -30.23
N THR A 389 -15.95 -7.67 -31.51
CA THR A 389 -17.05 -8.16 -32.36
C THR A 389 -16.52 -9.23 -33.30
N GLU A 390 -17.40 -9.87 -34.08
CA GLU A 390 -17.02 -10.89 -35.06
C GLU A 390 -15.85 -10.45 -35.96
N ASN A 391 -15.86 -9.19 -36.42
CA ASN A 391 -14.89 -8.70 -37.39
C ASN A 391 -13.78 -7.87 -36.76
N ASP A 392 -14.08 -7.08 -35.72
CA ASP A 392 -13.19 -6.00 -35.28
C ASP A 392 -13.03 -5.87 -33.77
N PHE A 393 -11.91 -5.23 -33.41
CA PHE A 393 -11.63 -4.69 -32.09
C PHE A 393 -11.89 -3.19 -32.11
N MET A 394 -12.91 -2.74 -31.39
CA MET A 394 -13.34 -1.34 -31.35
C MET A 394 -13.04 -0.72 -29.98
N PRO A 395 -11.99 0.11 -29.86
CA PRO A 395 -11.75 0.89 -28.65
C PRO A 395 -12.88 1.87 -28.38
N PHE A 396 -13.21 2.06 -27.11
CA PHE A 396 -14.07 3.14 -26.64
C PHE A 396 -13.66 3.53 -25.22
N SER A 397 -14.07 4.71 -24.78
CA SER A 397 -13.71 5.22 -23.46
C SER A 397 -14.83 6.06 -22.86
N ALA A 398 -14.76 6.24 -21.55
CA ALA A 398 -15.61 7.15 -20.83
C ALA A 398 -14.76 8.18 -20.09
N SER A 399 -15.12 9.44 -20.26
CA SER A 399 -14.52 10.58 -19.59
C SER A 399 -15.63 11.34 -18.88
N VAL A 400 -15.44 11.67 -17.61
CA VAL A 400 -16.43 12.41 -16.82
C VAL A 400 -15.87 13.79 -16.55
N LEU A 401 -16.63 14.83 -16.90
CA LEU A 401 -16.43 16.17 -16.34
C LEU A 401 -17.01 16.14 -14.94
N ILE A 402 -16.14 16.18 -13.93
CA ILE A 402 -16.60 16.29 -12.55
C ILE A 402 -17.01 17.75 -12.36
N GLU A 403 -18.30 18.04 -12.44
CA GLU A 403 -18.84 19.34 -12.04
C GLU A 403 -18.50 19.56 -10.57
N SER A 404 -17.76 20.64 -10.28
CA SER A 404 -17.35 20.95 -8.93
C SER A 404 -18.55 21.34 -8.09
N THR A 405 -18.92 20.52 -7.10
CA THR A 405 -19.83 20.92 -6.01
C THR A 405 -19.13 21.87 -5.03
N GLN A 406 -18.14 22.64 -5.49
CA GLN A 406 -17.24 23.41 -4.65
C GLN A 406 -17.85 24.76 -4.37
N GLN A 407 -17.80 25.15 -3.09
CA GLN A 407 -18.22 26.48 -2.68
C GLN A 407 -17.35 27.52 -3.39
N LYS A 408 -18.01 28.48 -4.02
CA LYS A 408 -17.37 29.69 -4.53
C LYS A 408 -17.29 30.72 -3.40
N TYR A 409 -16.19 31.46 -3.39
CA TYR A 409 -15.96 32.56 -2.47
C TYR A 409 -15.78 33.86 -3.26
N ASP A 410 -15.97 34.99 -2.58
CA ASP A 410 -15.84 36.30 -3.18
C ASP A 410 -14.52 36.98 -2.79
N ILE A 411 -13.97 37.75 -3.72
CA ILE A 411 -12.83 38.62 -3.46
C ILE A 411 -13.32 39.84 -2.67
N VAL A 412 -12.71 40.10 -1.51
CA VAL A 412 -13.06 41.22 -0.62
C VAL A 412 -12.02 42.34 -0.70
N PRO A 413 -12.39 43.59 -0.36
CA PRO A 413 -11.44 44.70 -0.29
C PRO A 413 -10.31 44.43 0.71
N VAL A 414 -9.06 44.63 0.27
CA VAL A 414 -7.87 44.48 1.10
C VAL A 414 -7.40 45.85 1.62
N PRO A 415 -7.23 46.04 2.94
CA PRO A 415 -6.64 47.25 3.51
C PRO A 415 -5.23 47.56 2.97
N GLU A 416 -4.88 48.85 2.91
CA GLU A 416 -3.57 49.28 2.36
C GLU A 416 -2.37 48.78 3.18
N ASN A 417 -2.50 48.66 4.51
CA ASN A 417 -1.42 48.09 5.33
C ASN A 417 -1.16 46.61 4.96
N ILE A 418 -2.20 45.85 4.65
CA ILE A 418 -2.06 44.45 4.21
C ILE A 418 -1.46 44.38 2.80
N LYS A 419 -1.91 45.21 1.87
CA LYS A 419 -1.32 45.31 0.52
C LYS A 419 0.17 45.63 0.57
N ALA A 420 0.58 46.54 1.45
CA ALA A 420 1.97 46.95 1.60
C ALA A 420 2.92 45.81 2.03
N LEU A 421 2.40 44.72 2.60
CA LEU A 421 3.19 43.53 2.96
C LEU A 421 3.63 42.72 1.73
N PHE A 422 2.98 42.91 0.58
CA PHE A 422 3.23 42.18 -0.66
C PHE A 422 3.93 43.09 -1.68
N THR A 423 5.23 43.30 -1.51
CA THR A 423 6.04 44.18 -2.36
C THR A 423 6.44 43.55 -3.70
N GLU A 424 6.32 42.23 -3.83
CA GLU A 424 6.74 41.47 -5.00
C GLU A 424 5.55 40.74 -5.61
N GLN A 425 5.43 40.79 -6.93
CA GLN A 425 4.37 40.08 -7.65
C GLN A 425 4.70 38.59 -7.70
N SER A 426 3.75 37.75 -7.28
CA SER A 426 3.93 36.30 -7.34
C SER A 426 3.65 35.76 -8.74
N CYS A 427 4.41 34.74 -9.15
CA CYS A 427 4.17 33.99 -10.37
C CYS A 427 3.82 32.53 -10.04
N PRO A 428 2.52 32.17 -10.02
CA PRO A 428 2.10 30.81 -9.72
C PRO A 428 2.42 29.78 -10.81
N HIS A 429 2.94 30.22 -11.96
CA HIS A 429 3.22 29.35 -13.09
C HIS A 429 4.50 28.55 -12.87
N CYS A 430 4.45 27.29 -13.28
CA CYS A 430 5.54 26.33 -13.20
C CYS A 430 6.00 25.97 -14.62
N ASP A 431 7.30 26.00 -14.87
CA ASP A 431 7.89 25.58 -16.13
C ASP A 431 7.51 24.12 -16.44
N ALA A 432 7.08 23.90 -17.69
CA ALA A 432 6.55 22.60 -18.11
C ALA A 432 7.62 21.50 -18.07
N ALA A 433 8.89 21.83 -18.35
CA ALA A 433 9.97 20.85 -18.28
C ALA A 433 10.30 20.50 -16.83
N PHE A 434 10.36 21.50 -15.95
CA PHE A 434 10.53 21.28 -14.51
C PHE A 434 9.39 20.42 -13.92
N PHE A 435 8.15 20.66 -14.37
CA PHE A 435 6.98 19.88 -13.95
C PHE A 435 7.07 18.40 -14.31
N GLU A 436 7.43 18.10 -15.56
CA GLU A 436 7.57 16.71 -16.02
C GLU A 436 8.74 16.00 -15.34
N GLU A 437 9.86 16.70 -15.08
CA GLU A 437 10.97 16.15 -14.30
C GLU A 437 10.53 15.79 -12.87
N LEU A 438 9.78 16.69 -12.21
CA LEU A 438 9.31 16.48 -10.84
C LEU A 438 8.33 15.30 -10.72
N LYS A 439 7.47 15.08 -11.73
CA LYS A 439 6.57 13.91 -11.78
C LYS A 439 7.31 12.61 -12.06
N ALA A 440 8.30 12.65 -12.94
CA ALA A 440 9.10 11.47 -13.32
C ALA A 440 10.05 11.03 -12.20
N GLU A 441 10.34 11.92 -11.24
CA GLU A 441 11.22 11.65 -10.11
C GLU A 441 10.70 10.47 -9.28
N LYS A 442 11.48 9.39 -9.24
CA LYS A 442 11.11 8.11 -8.58
C LYS A 442 10.71 8.31 -7.11
N ASN A 443 11.29 9.30 -6.45
CA ASN A 443 11.10 9.59 -5.04
C ASN A 443 9.92 10.52 -4.74
N VAL A 444 9.23 11.02 -5.77
CA VAL A 444 7.99 11.79 -5.65
C VAL A 444 6.80 10.85 -5.80
N GLN A 445 5.82 11.03 -4.92
CA GLN A 445 4.48 10.48 -5.02
C GLN A 445 3.60 11.56 -5.64
N VAL A 446 2.96 11.20 -6.75
CA VAL A 446 1.94 11.98 -7.41
C VAL A 446 0.59 11.40 -7.02
N THR A 447 -0.28 12.23 -6.46
CA THR A 447 -1.62 11.81 -6.03
C THR A 447 -2.67 12.71 -6.69
N PRO A 448 -3.55 12.17 -7.54
CA PRO A 448 -4.65 12.95 -8.09
C PRO A 448 -5.71 13.26 -7.03
N GLN A 449 -6.38 14.40 -7.19
CA GLN A 449 -7.30 14.91 -6.18
C GLN A 449 -8.75 14.53 -6.46
N LYS A 450 -9.37 13.87 -5.49
CA LYS A 450 -10.78 13.47 -5.52
C LYS A 450 -11.69 14.67 -5.74
N GLY A 451 -12.54 14.62 -6.75
CA GLY A 451 -13.51 15.69 -7.01
C GLY A 451 -12.93 16.94 -7.67
N TRP A 452 -11.65 16.92 -8.07
CA TRP A 452 -10.97 18.03 -8.72
C TRP A 452 -10.28 17.55 -10.01
N GLN A 453 -10.69 18.08 -11.16
CA GLN A 453 -10.09 17.70 -12.45
C GLN A 453 -8.73 18.34 -12.64
N ASP A 454 -7.82 17.62 -13.29
CA ASP A 454 -6.46 18.06 -13.59
C ASP A 454 -5.61 18.46 -12.36
N ILE A 455 -6.12 18.34 -11.13
CA ILE A 455 -5.37 18.67 -9.92
C ILE A 455 -4.66 17.43 -9.38
N ILE A 456 -3.35 17.55 -9.23
CA ILE A 456 -2.50 16.59 -8.53
C ILE A 456 -1.84 17.24 -7.33
N SER A 457 -1.47 16.41 -6.35
CA SER A 457 -0.57 16.80 -5.27
C SER A 457 0.72 16.01 -5.34
N LEU A 458 1.82 16.63 -4.93
CA LEU A 458 3.16 16.07 -4.93
C LEU A 458 3.73 15.97 -3.52
N ARG A 459 4.31 14.81 -3.21
CA ARG A 459 4.95 14.53 -1.91
C ARG A 459 6.18 13.64 -2.07
N LEU A 460 7.24 13.89 -1.30
CA LEU A 460 8.33 12.91 -1.16
C LEU A 460 7.91 11.59 -0.47
N LYS A 461 8.29 10.45 -1.06
CA LYS A 461 8.11 9.09 -0.51
C LYS A 461 8.96 8.87 0.76
N LYS A 462 8.48 8.02 1.69
CA LYS A 462 9.09 7.82 3.02
C LYS A 462 10.49 7.17 3.02
N ASN A 463 10.86 6.37 2.02
CA ASN A 463 11.99 5.41 2.13
C ASN A 463 13.37 5.86 1.60
N ASN A 464 13.47 6.95 0.82
CA ASN A 464 14.70 7.23 0.06
C ASN A 464 15.29 8.63 0.29
N GLU A 465 15.49 9.04 1.55
CA GLU A 465 16.21 10.29 1.87
C GLU A 465 17.74 10.24 1.58
N LYS A 466 18.24 9.19 0.90
CA LYS A 466 19.67 8.99 0.59
C LYS A 466 20.08 9.43 -0.82
N GLU A 467 19.15 9.65 -1.74
CA GLU A 467 19.46 10.01 -3.12
C GLU A 467 19.28 11.52 -3.37
N LYS A 468 19.96 12.05 -4.40
CA LYS A 468 19.89 13.46 -4.82
C LYS A 468 18.42 13.89 -4.89
N VAL A 469 17.99 14.63 -3.87
CA VAL A 469 16.62 15.13 -3.81
C VAL A 469 16.56 16.34 -4.72
N THR A 470 15.51 16.42 -5.53
CA THR A 470 15.15 17.67 -6.23
C THR A 470 15.18 18.84 -5.23
N PRO A 471 15.62 20.05 -5.65
CA PRO A 471 15.74 21.21 -4.75
C PRO A 471 14.43 21.52 -3.99
N LEU A 472 13.29 21.22 -4.61
CA LEU A 472 11.95 21.54 -4.11
C LEU A 472 11.50 20.72 -2.89
N LYS A 473 11.97 19.47 -2.72
CA LYS A 473 11.52 18.54 -1.65
C LYS A 473 10.01 18.61 -1.32
N PRO A 474 9.10 18.38 -2.28
CA PRO A 474 7.69 18.73 -2.14
C PRO A 474 7.02 17.99 -0.98
N GLN A 475 6.22 18.72 -0.20
CA GLN A 475 5.38 18.20 0.87
C GLN A 475 4.11 19.05 0.97
N GLY A 476 3.10 18.78 0.16
CA GLY A 476 1.89 19.61 0.07
C GLY A 476 2.00 20.65 -1.03
N LEU A 477 2.32 20.20 -2.25
CA LEU A 477 2.35 21.03 -3.45
C LEU A 477 1.25 20.56 -4.40
N PHE A 478 0.31 21.44 -4.72
CA PHE A 478 -0.84 21.16 -5.58
C PHE A 478 -0.68 21.88 -6.91
N LEU A 479 -0.92 21.17 -8.00
CA LEU A 479 -0.64 21.63 -9.36
C LEU A 479 -1.82 21.28 -10.26
N ASN A 480 -2.17 22.18 -11.17
CA ASN A 480 -3.03 21.89 -12.30
C ASN A 480 -2.18 21.36 -13.47
N GLN A 481 -2.45 20.14 -13.92
CA GLN A 481 -1.69 19.44 -14.95
C GLN A 481 -1.89 19.99 -16.36
N LYS A 482 -2.97 20.72 -16.59
CA LYS A 482 -3.31 21.31 -17.90
C LYS A 482 -2.71 22.70 -18.06
N THR A 483 -2.72 23.50 -16.98
CA THR A 483 -2.27 24.90 -17.00
C THR A 483 -0.87 25.11 -16.45
N ASN A 484 -0.27 24.09 -15.82
CA ASN A 484 1.00 24.16 -15.09
C ASN A 484 1.01 25.25 -13.99
N ILE A 485 -0.14 25.49 -13.35
CA ILE A 485 -0.26 26.45 -12.26
C ILE A 485 -0.11 25.72 -10.92
N ILE A 486 0.67 26.29 -10.00
CA ILE A 486 0.73 25.92 -8.59
C ILE A 486 -0.51 26.48 -7.88
N LEU A 487 -1.41 25.59 -7.53
CA LEU A 487 -2.70 25.94 -6.94
C LEU A 487 -2.59 26.14 -5.43
N ALA A 488 -1.73 25.35 -4.77
CA ALA A 488 -1.43 25.50 -3.35
C ALA A 488 0.00 25.02 -3.05
N ARG A 489 0.68 25.66 -2.09
CA ARG A 489 2.05 25.30 -1.72
C ARG A 489 2.29 25.37 -0.21
N SER A 490 2.84 24.29 0.34
CA SER A 490 3.32 24.22 1.72
C SER A 490 4.86 24.27 1.82
N TYR A 491 5.41 24.02 3.01
CA TYR A 491 6.85 24.00 3.24
C TYR A 491 7.55 22.91 2.42
N ASN A 492 8.81 23.18 2.10
CA ASN A 492 9.73 22.10 1.75
C ASN A 492 9.91 21.15 2.95
N LYS A 493 10.08 19.85 2.69
CA LYS A 493 10.28 18.88 3.77
C LYS A 493 11.53 19.23 4.60
N PHE A 494 11.30 19.63 5.86
CA PHE A 494 12.35 20.06 6.78
C PHE A 494 12.84 18.95 7.73
N THR A 495 14.07 19.13 8.24
CA THR A 495 14.77 18.16 9.09
C THR A 495 14.27 18.20 10.54
N HIS A 496 14.62 17.17 11.31
CA HIS A 496 14.31 17.11 12.73
C HIS A 496 15.54 16.72 13.55
N ILE A 497 15.62 17.26 14.76
CA ILE A 497 16.67 16.93 15.73
C ILE A 497 16.50 15.48 16.18
N GLY A 498 17.59 14.74 16.24
CA GLY A 498 17.59 13.30 16.52
C GLY A 498 17.30 12.41 15.32
N GLY A 499 17.19 12.99 14.12
CA GLY A 499 17.15 12.28 12.85
C GLY A 499 18.53 11.86 12.35
N LYS A 500 18.68 11.76 11.02
CA LYS A 500 19.93 11.28 10.37
C LYS A 500 21.09 12.27 10.43
N GLN A 501 20.82 13.58 10.55
CA GLN A 501 21.86 14.60 10.68
C GLN A 501 22.23 14.76 12.16
N SER A 502 23.53 14.83 12.46
CA SER A 502 23.99 15.10 13.81
C SER A 502 23.62 16.51 14.23
N LEU A 503 23.35 16.69 15.53
CA LEU A 503 23.03 18.00 16.11
C LEU A 503 24.12 19.03 15.79
N GLU A 504 25.38 18.61 15.83
CA GLU A 504 26.54 19.46 15.50
C GLU A 504 26.46 20.04 14.07
N LYS A 505 26.25 19.19 13.05
CA LYS A 505 26.10 19.63 11.66
C LYS A 505 24.92 20.58 11.48
N MET A 506 23.83 20.35 12.22
CA MET A 506 22.67 21.24 12.19
C MET A 506 22.99 22.61 12.79
N THR A 507 23.65 22.65 13.95
CA THR A 507 24.03 23.92 14.60
C THR A 507 25.01 24.76 13.79
N GLN A 508 25.88 24.13 12.99
CA GLN A 508 26.82 24.81 12.10
C GLN A 508 26.14 25.37 10.84
N ARG A 509 24.97 24.83 10.47
CA ARG A 509 24.24 25.26 9.27
C ARG A 509 23.38 26.50 9.49
N PHE A 510 22.94 26.76 10.71
CA PHE A 510 22.06 27.90 11.01
C PHE A 510 22.74 29.24 10.73
N ALA A 511 22.00 30.13 10.07
CA ALA A 511 22.32 31.55 9.97
C ALA A 511 21.63 32.32 11.12
N TYR A 512 22.34 32.47 12.25
CA TYR A 512 21.79 33.16 13.42
C TYR A 512 21.52 34.66 13.13
N PRO A 513 20.49 35.26 13.76
CA PRO A 513 19.61 34.71 14.79
C PRO A 513 18.58 33.68 14.31
N VAL A 514 18.25 32.74 15.20
CA VAL A 514 17.24 31.69 14.99
C VAL A 514 15.97 32.02 15.80
N SER A 515 14.84 32.12 15.11
CA SER A 515 13.51 32.27 15.69
C SER A 515 13.03 30.94 16.27
N VAL A 516 12.41 30.99 17.45
CA VAL A 516 11.78 29.83 18.09
C VAL A 516 10.28 30.03 18.17
N ARG A 517 9.52 29.06 17.67
CA ARG A 517 8.06 28.96 17.80
C ARG A 517 7.67 27.66 18.48
N ARG A 518 6.56 27.66 19.22
CA ARG A 518 5.98 26.42 19.73
C ARG A 518 5.53 25.55 18.57
N LYS A 519 5.79 24.25 18.66
CA LYS A 519 5.26 23.30 17.70
C LYS A 519 3.90 22.83 18.18
N GLU A 520 2.84 23.35 17.57
CA GLU A 520 1.49 22.88 17.84
C GLU A 520 1.27 21.41 17.42
N ASN A 521 0.19 20.82 17.92
CA ASN A 521 -0.13 19.41 17.77
C ASN A 521 -1.57 19.16 17.30
N GLY A 522 -1.85 19.65 16.11
CA GLY A 522 -3.02 19.32 15.32
C GLY A 522 -2.63 18.60 14.03
N PHE A 523 -3.27 18.99 12.94
CA PHE A 523 -2.89 18.61 11.58
C PHE A 523 -2.76 19.85 10.69
N ILE A 524 -2.03 19.73 9.59
CA ILE A 524 -1.82 20.86 8.67
C ILE A 524 -3.07 21.10 7.84
N GLY A 525 -3.55 22.34 7.85
CA GLY A 525 -4.45 22.92 6.85
C GLY A 525 -3.65 23.76 5.87
N LEU A 526 -3.91 23.61 4.58
CA LEU A 526 -3.26 24.33 3.49
C LEU A 526 -4.33 24.89 2.58
N THR A 527 -4.16 26.14 2.18
CA THR A 527 -5.10 26.81 1.27
C THR A 527 -4.49 27.12 -0.08
N GLY A 528 -5.34 27.18 -1.11
CA GLY A 528 -4.98 27.57 -2.47
C GLY A 528 -6.21 27.99 -3.27
N CYS A 529 -6.05 28.21 -4.57
CA CYS A 529 -7.17 28.51 -5.47
C CYS A 529 -6.91 27.98 -6.89
N ASP A 530 -7.98 27.74 -7.64
CA ASP A 530 -7.94 27.24 -9.02
C ASP A 530 -8.08 28.31 -10.10
N GLY A 531 -8.39 29.56 -9.71
CA GLY A 531 -8.63 30.68 -10.62
C GLY A 531 -10.08 30.86 -11.06
N ASP A 532 -10.99 29.99 -10.62
CA ASP A 532 -12.45 30.08 -10.86
C ASP A 532 -13.20 30.45 -9.57
N ASN A 533 -12.53 31.18 -8.66
CA ASN A 533 -12.97 31.51 -7.31
C ASN A 533 -13.27 30.32 -6.40
N HIS A 534 -12.76 29.12 -6.71
CA HIS A 534 -12.85 27.98 -5.78
C HIS A 534 -11.66 27.98 -4.83
N LEU A 535 -11.95 27.87 -3.54
CA LEU A 535 -10.94 27.76 -2.50
C LEU A 535 -10.54 26.30 -2.31
N LEU A 536 -9.25 26.00 -2.50
CA LEU A 536 -8.69 24.69 -2.19
C LEU A 536 -8.41 24.62 -0.69
N LEU A 537 -9.11 23.75 0.03
CA LEU A 537 -8.93 23.51 1.46
C LEU A 537 -8.34 22.11 1.67
N ALA A 538 -7.01 22.03 1.72
CA ALA A 538 -6.28 20.78 1.78
C ALA A 538 -5.80 20.45 3.20
N SER A 539 -5.71 19.15 3.49
CA SER A 539 -4.86 18.65 4.58
C SER A 539 -3.69 17.83 4.03
N ARG A 540 -2.47 18.31 4.31
CA ARG A 540 -1.21 17.77 3.75
C ARG A 540 -1.20 17.71 2.21
N ASN A 541 -1.61 16.59 1.63
CA ASN A 541 -1.57 16.32 0.18
C ASN A 541 -2.94 15.92 -0.38
N TYR A 542 -4.01 16.15 0.38
CA TYR A 542 -5.36 15.74 0.01
C TYR A 542 -6.35 16.89 0.18
N LEU A 543 -7.18 17.12 -0.83
CA LEU A 543 -8.32 18.06 -0.80
C LEU A 543 -9.59 17.44 -0.22
N THR A 544 -9.59 16.13 0.05
CA THR A 544 -10.75 15.39 0.57
C THR A 544 -10.32 14.41 1.66
N GLY A 545 -11.28 13.92 2.44
CA GLY A 545 -11.04 13.02 3.54
C GLY A 545 -11.16 13.74 4.89
N PRO A 546 -11.15 12.99 6.00
CA PRO A 546 -11.67 13.46 7.28
C PRO A 546 -10.96 14.72 7.80
N PHE A 547 -9.66 14.85 7.59
CA PHE A 547 -8.90 16.04 7.99
C PHE A 547 -9.17 17.26 7.10
N ALA A 548 -9.28 17.07 5.78
CA ALA A 548 -9.56 18.17 4.86
C ALA A 548 -11.01 18.67 5.01
N GLU A 549 -11.96 17.75 5.18
CA GLU A 549 -13.37 18.04 5.47
C GLU A 549 -13.52 18.80 6.79
N ASN A 550 -12.88 18.32 7.86
CA ASN A 550 -12.89 19.02 9.16
C ASN A 550 -12.23 20.40 9.12
N PHE A 551 -11.19 20.58 8.28
CA PHE A 551 -10.62 21.90 8.04
C PHE A 551 -11.62 22.80 7.31
N ALA A 552 -12.27 22.29 6.26
CA ALA A 552 -13.26 23.03 5.49
C ALA A 552 -14.46 23.46 6.35
N GLU A 553 -14.96 22.59 7.23
CA GLU A 553 -16.04 22.90 8.19
C GLU A 553 -15.70 24.08 9.12
N LYS A 554 -14.42 24.34 9.39
CA LYS A 554 -13.95 25.45 10.23
C LYS A 554 -13.74 26.74 9.47
N VAL A 555 -13.77 26.71 8.14
CA VAL A 555 -13.64 27.89 7.30
C VAL A 555 -15.03 28.44 7.01
N THR A 556 -15.40 29.49 7.75
CA THR A 556 -16.65 30.23 7.50
C THR A 556 -16.59 30.95 6.15
N GLU A 557 -17.75 31.39 5.65
CA GLU A 557 -17.82 32.14 4.39
C GLU A 557 -16.96 33.41 4.41
N ASP A 558 -17.06 34.23 5.47
CA ASP A 558 -16.22 35.44 5.63
C ASP A 558 -14.72 35.12 5.65
N LEU A 559 -14.33 34.08 6.40
CA LEU A 559 -12.92 33.66 6.47
C LEU A 559 -12.46 33.14 5.11
N GLY A 560 -13.27 32.35 4.43
CA GLY A 560 -12.97 31.82 3.10
C GLY A 560 -12.83 32.91 2.04
N ASN A 561 -13.68 33.95 2.07
CA ASN A 561 -13.57 35.13 1.21
C ASN A 561 -12.23 35.85 1.41
N LYS A 562 -11.83 36.07 2.67
CA LYS A 562 -10.53 36.69 2.99
C LYS A 562 -9.34 35.82 2.58
N ILE A 563 -9.41 34.51 2.80
CA ILE A 563 -8.36 33.57 2.38
C ILE A 563 -8.26 33.52 0.85
N LEU A 564 -9.38 33.41 0.13
CA LEU A 564 -9.39 33.41 -1.33
C LEU A 564 -8.76 34.70 -1.86
N THR A 565 -9.14 35.84 -1.27
CA THR A 565 -8.57 37.15 -1.61
C THR A 565 -7.05 37.15 -1.51
N LEU A 566 -6.48 36.60 -0.42
CA LEU A 566 -5.03 36.49 -0.29
C LEU A 566 -4.44 35.55 -1.35
N ASN A 567 -5.06 34.38 -1.53
CA ASN A 567 -4.54 33.34 -2.42
C ASN A 567 -4.52 33.79 -3.88
N GLU A 568 -5.56 34.49 -4.31
CA GLU A 568 -5.76 34.91 -5.69
C GLU A 568 -5.07 36.25 -5.99
N THR A 569 -5.27 37.27 -5.15
CA THR A 569 -4.73 38.62 -5.39
C THR A 569 -3.21 38.67 -5.25
N PHE A 570 -2.66 37.95 -4.28
CA PHE A 570 -1.21 37.98 -3.98
C PHE A 570 -0.48 36.69 -4.34
N GLY A 571 -1.18 35.68 -4.86
CA GLY A 571 -0.55 34.43 -5.29
C GLY A 571 0.05 33.60 -4.14
N VAL A 572 -0.55 33.66 -2.96
CA VAL A 572 -0.05 32.95 -1.76
C VAL A 572 -0.92 31.76 -1.34
N SER A 573 -0.41 30.99 -0.40
CA SER A 573 -1.09 29.93 0.32
C SER A 573 -1.03 30.25 1.80
N CYS A 574 -2.18 30.29 2.47
CA CYS A 574 -2.26 30.39 3.92
C CYS A 574 -2.11 28.98 4.53
N LEU A 575 -1.21 28.84 5.50
CA LEU A 575 -0.94 27.57 6.18
C LEU A 575 -1.40 27.63 7.63
N PHE A 576 -2.08 26.58 8.09
CA PHE A 576 -2.70 26.51 9.41
C PHE A 576 -2.30 25.23 10.14
N GLU A 577 -2.22 25.32 11.47
CA GLU A 577 -2.42 24.14 12.32
C GLU A 577 -3.90 24.10 12.70
N VAL A 578 -4.57 23.03 12.29
CA VAL A 578 -5.98 22.75 12.61
C VAL A 578 -6.00 21.89 13.87
N ILE A 579 -6.55 22.46 14.94
CA ILE A 579 -6.69 21.81 16.24
C ILE A 579 -8.17 21.52 16.44
N ASP A 580 -8.50 20.24 16.65
CA ASP A 580 -9.85 19.79 16.97
C ASP A 580 -9.75 18.64 17.98
N PRO A 581 -9.76 18.96 19.29
CA PRO A 581 -9.60 17.94 20.33
C PRO A 581 -10.79 16.96 20.39
N ASP A 582 -11.96 17.35 19.89
CA ASP A 582 -13.18 16.55 19.95
C ASP A 582 -13.23 15.48 18.86
N GLN A 583 -12.94 15.86 17.61
CA GLN A 583 -12.97 14.93 16.48
C GLN A 583 -11.61 14.25 16.22
N PHE A 584 -10.51 14.95 16.47
CA PHE A 584 -9.15 14.48 16.19
C PHE A 584 -8.22 14.64 17.42
N PRO A 585 -8.55 13.97 18.54
CA PRO A 585 -7.72 14.03 19.74
C PRO A 585 -6.31 13.55 19.43
N ASN A 586 -5.34 14.29 19.95
CA ASN A 586 -3.93 14.12 19.61
C ASN A 586 -3.13 13.93 20.91
N ILE A 587 -1.79 14.00 20.88
CA ILE A 587 -0.97 13.72 22.08
C ILE A 587 -1.03 14.85 23.15
N ILE A 588 -1.12 16.11 22.72
CA ILE A 588 -1.25 17.28 23.58
C ILE A 588 -2.73 17.65 23.73
N LYS A 589 -3.15 17.93 24.95
CA LYS A 589 -4.51 18.34 25.28
C LYS A 589 -4.73 19.81 24.93
N TYR A 590 -5.86 20.09 24.30
CA TYR A 590 -6.35 21.42 23.97
C TYR A 590 -7.80 21.53 24.44
N ASP A 591 -8.22 22.72 24.86
CA ASP A 591 -9.54 22.91 25.47
C ASP A 591 -10.65 23.09 24.42
N HIS A 592 -10.35 23.72 23.28
CA HIS A 592 -11.33 24.04 22.25
C HIS A 592 -10.74 23.90 20.82
N PRO A 593 -11.58 23.59 19.82
CA PRO A 593 -11.19 23.64 18.41
C PRO A 593 -10.74 25.04 17.99
N GLN A 594 -9.66 25.12 17.19
CA GLN A 594 -9.15 26.39 16.67
C GLN A 594 -8.31 26.21 15.40
N LEU A 595 -8.25 27.27 14.57
CA LEU A 595 -7.36 27.39 13.42
C LEU A 595 -6.23 28.35 13.77
N LEU A 596 -4.99 27.86 13.83
CA LEU A 596 -3.82 28.69 14.12
C LEU A 596 -3.05 28.98 12.83
N LEU A 597 -2.94 30.24 12.44
CA LEU A 597 -2.13 30.65 11.29
C LEU A 597 -0.64 30.42 11.56
N LEU A 598 0.02 29.67 10.68
CA LEU A 598 1.43 29.30 10.79
C LEU A 598 2.34 30.22 9.98
N ASP A 599 2.09 30.32 8.68
CA ASP A 599 2.89 31.10 7.73
C ASP A 599 2.07 31.35 6.45
N ILE A 600 2.50 32.34 5.65
CA ILE A 600 1.97 32.67 4.33
C ILE A 600 3.05 32.38 3.28
N ILE A 601 2.78 31.46 2.36
CA ILE A 601 3.79 30.90 1.44
C ILE A 601 3.42 31.29 0.01
N TYR A 602 4.38 31.80 -0.77
CA TYR A 602 4.14 32.10 -2.18
C TYR A 602 3.94 30.83 -2.99
N ARG A 603 2.99 30.83 -3.93
CA ARG A 603 2.68 29.69 -4.81
C ARG A 603 3.67 29.58 -5.97
N GLU A 604 4.95 29.78 -5.72
CA GLU A 604 6.01 29.78 -6.74
C GLU A 604 6.80 28.46 -6.74
N GLU A 605 7.61 28.21 -7.76
CA GLU A 605 8.55 27.08 -7.79
C GLU A 605 9.59 27.16 -6.67
N ALA A 606 10.27 28.30 -6.56
CA ALA A 606 11.22 28.53 -5.49
C ALA A 606 10.47 28.70 -4.16
N PHE A 607 10.96 28.06 -3.10
CA PHE A 607 10.33 28.23 -1.79
C PHE A 607 10.58 29.64 -1.27
N LYS A 608 9.48 30.36 -1.05
CA LYS A 608 9.46 31.73 -0.54
C LYS A 608 8.22 31.91 0.34
N LYS A 609 8.34 32.68 1.40
CA LYS A 609 7.24 32.99 2.32
C LYS A 609 7.33 34.44 2.79
N LEU A 610 6.24 34.97 3.33
CA LEU A 610 6.27 36.27 4.02
C LEU A 610 7.17 36.20 5.27
N PRO A 611 7.84 37.31 5.63
CA PRO A 611 8.57 37.40 6.88
C PRO A 611 7.63 37.24 8.08
N TYR A 612 8.18 36.79 9.20
CA TYR A 612 7.41 36.56 10.43
C TYR A 612 6.68 37.83 10.90
N GLU A 613 7.31 38.99 10.69
CA GLU A 613 6.83 40.30 11.10
C GLU A 613 5.51 40.70 10.42
N ALA A 614 5.19 40.13 9.25
CA ALA A 614 3.92 40.33 8.56
C ALA A 614 2.78 39.47 9.13
N LEU A 615 3.10 38.39 9.85
CA LEU A 615 2.13 37.39 10.31
C LEU A 615 1.06 37.96 11.26
N PRO A 616 1.37 38.85 12.23
CA PRO A 616 0.35 39.43 13.10
C PRO A 616 -0.71 40.24 12.35
N GLU A 617 -0.31 41.06 11.37
CA GLU A 617 -1.24 41.88 10.59
C GLU A 617 -2.15 41.01 9.71
N ILE A 618 -1.59 39.97 9.07
CA ILE A 618 -2.38 39.01 8.30
C ILE A 618 -3.35 38.25 9.21
N ALA A 619 -2.91 37.83 10.39
CA ALA A 619 -3.75 37.12 11.35
C ALA A 619 -4.92 38.00 11.85
N GLU A 620 -4.66 39.28 12.09
CA GLU A 620 -5.70 40.27 12.44
C GLU A 620 -6.71 40.44 11.30
N PHE A 621 -6.24 40.58 10.05
CA PHE A 621 -7.11 40.66 8.87
C PHE A 621 -8.01 39.41 8.73
N LEU A 622 -7.45 38.22 8.95
CA LEU A 622 -8.18 36.96 8.92
C LEU A 622 -9.06 36.73 10.15
N GLY A 623 -8.87 37.48 11.25
CA GLY A 623 -9.57 37.27 12.52
C GLY A 623 -9.18 35.96 13.22
N LEU A 624 -7.93 35.52 13.08
CA LEU A 624 -7.44 34.24 13.60
C LEU A 624 -6.25 34.40 14.55
N PRO A 625 -6.03 33.46 15.48
CA PRO A 625 -4.77 33.39 16.22
C PRO A 625 -3.62 32.93 15.29
N TYR A 626 -2.38 33.23 15.69
CA TYR A 626 -1.19 32.87 14.92
C TYR A 626 -0.07 32.32 15.80
N SER A 627 0.88 31.59 15.18
CA SER A 627 2.03 31.00 15.87
C SER A 627 3.01 32.07 16.35
N LYS A 628 3.06 32.28 17.67
CA LYS A 628 3.90 33.33 18.29
C LYS A 628 5.37 32.90 18.41
N ARG A 629 6.28 33.83 18.11
CA ARG A 629 7.72 33.73 18.38
C ARG A 629 7.96 33.87 19.88
N ILE A 630 8.48 32.82 20.50
CA ILE A 630 8.71 32.75 21.95
C ILE A 630 10.14 33.11 22.36
N ALA A 631 11.09 33.01 21.43
CA ALA A 631 12.47 33.39 21.64
C ALA A 631 13.16 33.71 20.30
N THR A 632 14.26 34.46 20.39
CA THR A 632 15.19 34.70 19.29
C THR A 632 16.58 34.40 19.82
N LEU A 633 17.23 33.39 19.25
CA LEU A 633 18.51 32.85 19.70
C LEU A 633 19.61 33.45 18.82
N LYS A 634 20.50 34.24 19.39
CA LYS A 634 21.53 34.98 18.64
C LYS A 634 22.78 34.14 18.37
N THR A 635 23.01 33.08 19.15
CA THR A 635 24.21 32.27 19.06
C THR A 635 23.92 30.77 19.16
N LYS A 636 24.91 29.97 18.78
CA LYS A 636 24.87 28.51 18.93
C LYS A 636 24.72 28.08 20.39
N GLU A 637 25.36 28.79 21.30
CA GLU A 637 25.35 28.52 22.73
C GLU A 637 23.95 28.74 23.30
N GLU A 638 23.28 29.85 22.91
CA GLU A 638 21.89 30.12 23.27
C GLU A 638 20.95 29.03 22.75
N PHE A 639 21.15 28.55 21.51
CA PHE A 639 20.37 27.45 20.95
C PHE A 639 20.54 26.14 21.72
N LEU A 640 21.78 25.75 22.03
CA LEU A 640 22.03 24.53 22.81
C LEU A 640 21.47 24.63 24.23
N HIS A 641 21.57 25.81 24.85
CA HIS A 641 20.98 26.06 26.15
C HIS A 641 19.46 25.95 26.12
N PHE A 642 18.81 26.56 25.11
CA PHE A 642 17.36 26.43 24.91
C PHE A 642 16.95 24.98 24.73
N LEU A 643 17.66 24.22 23.89
CA LEU A 643 17.35 22.81 23.62
C LEU A 643 17.43 21.97 24.90
N LYS A 644 18.44 22.20 25.73
CA LYS A 644 18.58 21.51 27.02
C LYS A 644 17.43 21.84 27.98
N LYS A 645 16.98 23.10 28.01
CA LYS A 645 15.80 23.49 28.80
C LYS A 645 14.51 22.86 28.26
N ALA A 646 14.40 22.77 26.94
CA ALA A 646 13.25 22.17 26.24
C ALA A 646 13.09 20.66 26.50
N GLU A 647 14.15 19.95 26.91
CA GLU A 647 14.06 18.53 27.28
C GLU A 647 13.14 18.28 28.48
N SER A 648 13.00 19.25 29.39
CA SER A 648 12.14 19.17 30.56
C SER A 648 10.70 19.63 30.29
N SER A 649 10.40 20.13 29.09
CA SER A 649 9.06 20.60 28.73
C SER A 649 8.11 19.44 28.40
N GLU A 650 6.85 19.58 28.80
CA GLU A 650 5.74 18.67 28.50
C GLU A 650 4.87 19.15 27.33
N ASP A 651 5.43 20.00 26.47
CA ASP A 651 4.81 20.44 25.21
C ASP A 651 5.11 19.46 24.06
N ALA A 652 4.50 19.65 22.88
CA ALA A 652 4.82 18.84 21.69
C ALA A 652 6.26 19.06 21.15
N GLY A 653 6.81 20.26 21.36
CA GLY A 653 8.16 20.64 20.92
C GLY A 653 8.23 22.03 20.34
N TYR A 654 9.26 22.26 19.52
CA TYR A 654 9.60 23.59 19.01
C TYR A 654 9.99 23.54 17.53
N ILE A 655 9.68 24.62 16.83
CA ILE A 655 10.14 24.92 15.48
C ILE A 655 11.22 26.00 15.58
N PHE A 656 12.36 25.72 14.97
CA PHE A 656 13.50 26.63 14.84
C PHE A 656 13.62 27.05 13.39
N GLU A 657 13.76 28.35 13.16
CA GLU A 657 13.85 28.90 11.82
C GLU A 657 14.88 30.02 11.79
N ASP A 658 15.80 29.97 10.84
CA ASP A 658 16.82 30.99 10.65
C ASP A 658 16.43 32.03 9.57
N GLN A 659 17.28 33.01 9.35
CA GLN A 659 17.02 34.09 8.39
C GLN A 659 16.97 33.64 6.91
N ASN A 660 17.50 32.45 6.62
CA ASN A 660 17.49 31.84 5.28
C ASN A 660 16.32 30.85 5.10
N ASN A 661 15.31 30.91 5.97
CA ASN A 661 14.18 29.98 6.03
C ASN A 661 14.62 28.51 6.21
N PHE A 662 15.77 28.25 6.82
CA PHE A 662 16.16 26.90 7.19
C PHE A 662 15.42 26.48 8.46
N ILE A 663 14.44 25.59 8.28
CA ILE A 663 13.56 25.12 9.35
C ILE A 663 14.07 23.80 9.93
N VAL A 664 14.02 23.69 11.26
CA VAL A 664 14.30 22.48 12.02
C VAL A 664 13.21 22.29 13.07
N LYS A 665 12.69 21.06 13.19
CA LYS A 665 11.79 20.71 14.31
C LYS A 665 12.49 19.90 15.40
N TYR A 666 12.09 20.16 16.63
CA TYR A 666 12.40 19.35 17.79
C TYR A 666 11.10 18.81 18.39
N ARG A 667 11.16 17.58 18.90
CA ARG A 667 10.08 16.97 19.69
C ARG A 667 10.62 16.71 21.09
N THR A 668 9.87 17.10 22.11
CA THR A 668 10.27 16.89 23.50
C THR A 668 10.35 15.39 23.83
N PRO A 669 11.07 15.01 24.90
CA PRO A 669 11.04 13.65 25.43
C PRO A 669 9.62 13.21 25.81
N TYR A 670 8.84 14.10 26.43
CA TYR A 670 7.43 13.90 26.76
C TYR A 670 6.62 13.45 25.52
N TYR A 671 6.64 14.25 24.46
CA TYR A 671 5.84 13.98 23.26
C TYR A 671 6.24 12.68 22.58
N GLN A 672 7.55 12.37 22.54
CA GLN A 672 8.04 11.14 21.94
C GLN A 672 7.57 9.89 22.72
N ALA A 673 7.60 9.93 24.04
CA ALA A 673 7.11 8.83 24.88
C ALA A 673 5.61 8.59 24.69
N TRP A 674 4.80 9.65 24.79
CA TRP A 674 3.35 9.54 24.62
C TRP A 674 2.94 9.19 23.19
N SER A 675 3.70 9.61 22.17
CA SER A 675 3.49 9.14 20.79
C SER A 675 3.69 7.62 20.65
N LEU A 676 4.68 7.05 21.34
CA LEU A 676 4.90 5.60 21.35
C LEU A 676 3.75 4.87 22.06
N MET A 677 3.28 5.41 23.20
CA MET A 677 2.14 4.86 23.93
C MET A 677 0.84 4.94 23.13
N ASN A 678 0.58 6.04 22.42
CA ASN A 678 -0.56 6.13 21.51
C ASN A 678 -0.50 5.02 20.44
N GLY A 679 0.70 4.73 19.94
CA GLY A 679 0.92 3.61 19.02
C GLY A 679 0.70 2.23 19.64
N VAL A 680 0.83 2.07 20.96
CA VAL A 680 0.45 0.84 21.69
C VAL A 680 -1.07 0.75 21.77
N LEU A 681 -1.74 1.81 22.23
CA LEU A 681 -3.19 1.92 22.33
C LEU A 681 -3.88 1.52 21.01
N HIS A 682 -3.47 2.10 19.89
CA HIS A 682 -4.05 1.75 18.58
C HIS A 682 -3.83 0.27 18.21
N THR A 683 -2.71 -0.32 18.60
CA THR A 683 -2.44 -1.74 18.32
C THR A 683 -3.34 -2.66 19.15
N ILE A 684 -3.62 -2.28 20.40
CA ILE A 684 -4.56 -2.99 21.29
C ILE A 684 -6.00 -2.88 20.74
N LEU A 685 -6.40 -1.71 20.26
CA LEU A 685 -7.70 -1.52 19.59
C LEU A 685 -7.87 -2.40 18.35
N GLU A 686 -6.79 -2.62 17.59
CA GLU A 686 -6.75 -3.57 16.47
C GLU A 686 -6.79 -5.05 16.91
N GLY A 687 -6.89 -5.34 18.22
CA GLY A 687 -6.93 -6.69 18.78
C GLY A 687 -5.57 -7.40 18.77
N LYS A 688 -4.47 -6.65 18.58
CA LYS A 688 -3.11 -7.20 18.55
C LYS A 688 -2.43 -6.94 19.89
N LYS A 689 -1.73 -7.96 20.42
CA LYS A 689 -0.86 -7.77 21.58
C LYS A 689 0.46 -7.14 21.12
N LYS A 690 0.78 -5.95 21.62
CA LYS A 690 2.05 -5.27 21.34
C LYS A 690 2.90 -5.31 22.59
N ARG A 691 4.16 -5.76 22.48
CA ARG A 691 5.11 -5.66 23.59
C ARG A 691 5.41 -4.20 23.91
N PHE A 692 5.84 -3.95 25.15
CA PHE A 692 6.36 -2.66 25.59
C PHE A 692 7.37 -2.07 24.57
N PRO A 693 7.21 -0.82 24.11
CA PRO A 693 8.02 -0.26 23.03
C PRO A 693 9.52 -0.24 23.34
N SER A 694 10.32 -0.97 22.58
CA SER A 694 11.79 -1.01 22.75
C SER A 694 12.46 0.35 22.51
N GLU A 695 11.84 1.18 21.68
CA GLU A 695 12.23 2.54 21.35
C GLU A 695 12.18 3.46 22.58
N LEU A 696 11.30 3.17 23.53
CA LEU A 696 11.18 3.94 24.77
C LEU A 696 12.44 3.77 25.64
N LEU A 697 13.01 2.56 25.68
CA LEU A 697 14.28 2.30 26.37
C LEU A 697 15.44 3.10 25.78
N ARG A 698 15.41 3.39 24.46
CA ARG A 698 16.40 4.27 23.82
C ARG A 698 16.21 5.72 24.24
N LEU A 699 14.95 6.16 24.41
CA LEU A 699 14.65 7.51 24.90
C LEU A 699 15.11 7.70 26.35
N TYR A 700 14.96 6.68 27.21
CA TYR A 700 15.44 6.72 28.60
C TYR A 700 16.95 6.98 28.67
N ARG A 701 17.72 6.24 27.86
CA ARG A 701 19.18 6.42 27.76
C ARG A 701 19.57 7.78 27.16
N LYS A 702 18.76 8.29 26.24
CA LYS A 702 19.03 9.55 25.53
C LYS A 702 18.73 10.78 26.40
N TYR A 703 17.68 10.73 27.22
CA TYR A 703 17.22 11.85 28.05
C TYR A 703 17.09 11.41 29.52
N PRO A 704 18.19 11.03 30.18
CA PRO A 704 18.16 10.47 31.54
C PRO A 704 17.62 11.45 32.58
N ASN A 705 17.80 12.75 32.37
CA ASN A 705 17.31 13.79 33.28
C ASN A 705 15.78 13.95 33.23
N TYR A 706 15.16 13.63 32.08
CA TYR A 706 13.71 13.69 31.94
C TYR A 706 13.07 12.38 32.38
N PHE A 707 13.64 11.24 31.99
CA PHE A 707 13.13 9.92 32.35
C PHE A 707 13.77 9.42 33.65
N THR A 708 13.41 10.08 34.75
CA THR A 708 13.70 9.60 36.11
C THR A 708 13.12 8.20 36.33
N GLU A 709 13.62 7.48 37.34
CA GLU A 709 13.13 6.13 37.66
C GLU A 709 11.61 6.11 37.86
N GLU A 710 11.07 7.09 38.57
CA GLU A 710 9.62 7.31 38.75
C GLU A 710 8.87 7.43 37.42
N LYS A 711 9.34 8.27 36.48
CA LYS A 711 8.71 8.43 35.16
C LYS A 711 8.81 7.16 34.31
N GLN A 712 9.88 6.39 34.45
CA GLN A 712 10.01 5.09 33.76
C GLN A 712 9.01 4.06 34.29
N VAL A 713 8.83 4.01 35.62
CA VAL A 713 7.84 3.16 36.28
C VAL A 713 6.43 3.58 35.88
N LEU A 714 6.11 4.87 35.92
CA LEU A 714 4.82 5.41 35.49
C LEU A 714 4.46 4.99 34.07
N LEU A 715 5.38 5.12 33.12
CA LEU A 715 5.13 4.69 31.74
C LEU A 715 4.94 3.17 31.61
N ARG A 716 5.53 2.38 32.51
CA ARG A 716 5.33 0.93 32.56
C ARG A 716 3.95 0.58 33.12
N VAL A 717 3.56 1.21 34.22
CA VAL A 717 2.24 1.04 34.83
C VAL A 717 1.14 1.49 33.86
N PHE A 718 1.33 2.62 33.17
CA PHE A 718 0.41 3.08 32.12
C PHE A 718 0.28 2.07 30.98
N TYR A 719 1.37 1.43 30.56
CA TYR A 719 1.32 0.37 29.55
C TYR A 719 0.49 -0.84 30.04
N ASP A 720 0.67 -1.26 31.29
CA ASP A 720 -0.11 -2.37 31.87
C ASP A 720 -1.59 -1.99 32.02
N TYR A 721 -1.88 -0.72 32.34
CA TYR A 721 -3.23 -0.15 32.34
C TYR A 721 -3.89 -0.19 30.96
N LEU A 722 -3.14 0.10 29.88
CA LEU A 722 -3.66 -0.03 28.51
C LEU A 722 -4.07 -1.48 28.17
N GLU A 723 -3.35 -2.49 28.67
CA GLU A 723 -3.69 -3.92 28.42
C GLU A 723 -4.98 -4.35 29.13
N THR A 724 -5.32 -3.70 30.25
CA THR A 724 -6.48 -4.07 31.10
C THR A 724 -7.69 -3.16 30.91
N SER A 725 -7.52 -2.01 30.25
CA SER A 725 -8.58 -1.03 29.99
C SER A 725 -9.67 -1.54 29.04
N ALA A 726 -10.91 -1.12 29.28
CA ALA A 726 -12.04 -1.43 28.40
C ALA A 726 -11.85 -0.82 27.01
N LYS A 727 -12.28 -1.54 25.96
CA LYS A 727 -12.18 -1.07 24.57
C LYS A 727 -12.93 0.24 24.31
N SER A 728 -14.02 0.50 25.04
CA SER A 728 -14.76 1.77 24.96
C SER A 728 -13.87 2.95 25.33
N LEU A 729 -13.21 2.90 26.49
CA LEU A 729 -12.28 3.95 26.93
C LEU A 729 -11.10 4.11 25.96
N LEU A 730 -10.52 3.00 25.50
CA LEU A 730 -9.42 3.05 24.53
C LEU A 730 -9.84 3.73 23.22
N SER A 731 -11.09 3.57 22.80
CA SER A 731 -11.62 4.19 21.57
C SER A 731 -11.83 5.69 21.66
N GLU A 732 -11.91 6.25 22.87
CA GLU A 732 -11.96 7.70 23.12
C GLU A 732 -10.58 8.38 22.93
N GLY A 733 -9.50 7.59 22.84
CA GLY A 733 -8.16 8.07 22.50
C GLY A 733 -7.24 8.31 23.70
N LEU A 734 -5.97 8.63 23.41
CA LEU A 734 -4.92 8.67 24.43
C LEU A 734 -5.20 9.66 25.57
N ILE A 735 -5.73 10.85 25.27
CA ILE A 735 -5.98 11.87 26.28
C ILE A 735 -7.01 11.38 27.30
N ALA A 736 -8.15 10.84 26.85
CA ALA A 736 -9.19 10.32 27.73
C ALA A 736 -8.67 9.19 28.64
N VAL A 737 -7.91 8.26 28.06
CA VAL A 737 -7.28 7.16 28.81
C VAL A 737 -6.30 7.69 29.85
N ARG A 738 -5.51 8.71 29.49
CA ARG A 738 -4.49 9.29 30.35
C ARG A 738 -5.09 10.10 31.50
N ASP A 739 -6.14 10.86 31.23
CA ASP A 739 -6.91 11.57 32.26
C ASP A 739 -7.57 10.58 33.22
N CYS A 740 -8.13 9.47 32.72
CA CYS A 740 -8.67 8.41 33.57
C CYS A 740 -7.59 7.75 34.44
N PHE A 741 -6.43 7.43 33.85
CA PHE A 741 -5.30 6.85 34.57
C PHE A 741 -4.81 7.75 35.72
N PHE A 742 -4.60 9.03 35.45
CA PHE A 742 -4.09 9.98 36.45
C PHE A 742 -5.13 10.41 37.49
N ASN A 743 -6.42 10.16 37.26
CA ASN A 743 -7.46 10.38 38.25
C ASN A 743 -7.70 9.16 39.16
N LEU A 744 -7.05 8.02 38.89
CA LEU A 744 -7.10 6.80 39.71
C LEU A 744 -5.97 6.74 40.75
N GLU A 745 -4.90 7.50 40.56
CA GLU A 745 -3.84 7.78 41.54
C GLU A 745 -4.19 9.03 42.37
#